data_AF-A0A833NY05-F1
#
_entry.id   AF-A0A833NY05-F1
#
_cell.length_a   1.000
_cell.length_b   1.000
_cell.length_c   1.000
_cell.angle_alpha   90.00
_cell.angle_beta   90.00
_cell.angle_gamma   90.00
#
_symmetry.space_group_name_H-M   'P 1'
#
loop_
_entity.id
_entity.type
_entity.pdbx_description
1 polymer ?
#
loop_
_entity_poly.entity_id
_entity_poly.type
_entity_poly.pdbx_seq_one_letter_code
_entity_poly.pdbx_strand_id
1 'polypeptide(L)'
;MQGIFYYDKISPDMFLKSLIIRGFKTFADRIELDFLSDAGITAIVGPNGCGKSNVVDAFRFALGEGNFRELRVNALPEVIFAGTDIRKPLSLAEVSLVFDNSSNFLPINYSEVAVRRKTFRDGTSEFFINQQSVRLKDLRNLFLDTGISCDSMSIISQGKVDAVLLSRPEERRIFFEEVAGVHKYKVRRIEVEKKLIICEQNLLRITDLKVEIGEQSIALEAQAKKAREYKEIQKRLKEIEVAIFKRQVEDYLSKKESIEEKLIELRAAAQEFSNQAKEISERRHLLKEEIRKKELVVDSLKLQSDEIREKIEEAHNNIILGRERKIFEEKNKIRDMAEEEKFLLFEISRFEDSIKQLDSKKAEVLSQIQQFEKANVDDLPELRPVINMGMKLIGHVNYLTEALYGKIGIALRTQAEDKLFEMLKAETSKIEREEKEIIKKIKEKNEQIKGIKKKEAELNENLLKFESAKDIKETPELKELKKEKERLEAKIGEIRGEKEKLFEKIEKFEEVPLKQTQDNTELVKEEIQLAKITGELEQIEERVKGEYGLTREELLAQETELSNLSRAKGEADELKRRLRELEPVNLMAIDEYEKVKERFDFITTQHTDINQARANLITLIGDLDGKAKENFNLTMETISKNFKEIFSSLFDGGEVKIEINENEGIDISVCPSGRKWLNLSLLSGGERALTAIALLLSFLKTQPSPLCILDEVDAALDEGNVIRFARFLKDFSSKTQIIVITHNRRTMEAADIIYGVTMEDPGVSKVVSMKLEKVQ
;
A
#
# COMPACT_ATOMS: atom_id res chain seq x y z
N MET A 1 -9.19 -41.54 -54.85
CA MET A 1 -8.92 -42.45 -55.99
C MET A 1 -10.19 -42.64 -56.79
N GLN A 2 -10.22 -42.19 -58.04
CA GLN A 2 -11.15 -42.63 -59.10
C GLN A 2 -10.32 -42.71 -60.39
N GLY A 3 -10.64 -43.65 -61.28
CA GLY A 3 -9.73 -44.08 -62.35
C GLY A 3 -9.56 -43.04 -63.47
N ILE A 4 -8.32 -42.67 -63.79
CA ILE A 4 -7.97 -41.91 -64.99
C ILE A 4 -7.50 -42.90 -66.08
N PHE A 5 -8.39 -43.83 -66.45
CA PHE A 5 -8.20 -44.76 -67.56
C PHE A 5 -9.01 -44.26 -68.76
N TYR A 6 -8.45 -43.30 -69.50
CA TYR A 6 -9.08 -42.71 -70.70
C TYR A 6 -8.59 -43.34 -72.02
N TYR A 7 -7.53 -44.15 -72.00
CA TYR A 7 -6.89 -44.66 -73.23
C TYR A 7 -7.47 -45.98 -73.75
N ASP A 8 -8.19 -46.75 -72.92
CA ASP A 8 -8.93 -47.96 -73.34
C ASP A 8 -10.24 -47.66 -74.10
N LYS A 9 -10.52 -46.38 -74.40
CA LYS A 9 -11.75 -45.91 -75.05
C LYS A 9 -11.50 -44.90 -76.18
N ILE A 10 -10.41 -45.04 -76.93
CA ILE A 10 -10.24 -44.27 -78.17
C ILE A 10 -11.05 -44.92 -79.32
N SER A 11 -12.37 -44.79 -79.23
CA SER A 11 -13.18 -44.54 -80.42
C SER A 11 -13.00 -43.05 -80.80
N PRO A 12 -12.82 -42.73 -82.09
CA PRO A 12 -12.44 -41.40 -82.54
C PRO A 12 -13.67 -40.48 -82.66
N ASP A 13 -14.41 -40.31 -81.57
CA ASP A 13 -15.72 -39.66 -81.56
C ASP A 13 -15.64 -38.12 -81.44
N MET A 14 -14.55 -37.52 -81.95
CA MET A 14 -14.30 -36.08 -81.99
C MET A 14 -13.85 -35.71 -83.42
N PHE A 15 -14.53 -34.76 -84.05
CA PHE A 15 -14.24 -34.35 -85.42
C PHE A 15 -14.06 -32.84 -85.51
N LEU A 16 -13.19 -32.36 -86.38
CA LEU A 16 -13.18 -30.96 -86.78
C LEU A 16 -14.42 -30.71 -87.67
N LYS A 17 -15.28 -29.77 -87.29
CA LYS A 17 -16.41 -29.31 -88.12
C LYS A 17 -15.94 -28.31 -89.16
N SER A 18 -15.26 -27.25 -88.72
CA SER A 18 -14.80 -26.20 -89.64
C SER A 18 -13.51 -25.51 -89.20
N LEU A 19 -12.83 -24.94 -90.20
CA LEU A 19 -11.71 -24.02 -90.05
C LEU A 19 -12.13 -22.66 -90.65
N ILE A 20 -12.17 -21.65 -89.81
CA ILE A 20 -12.44 -20.26 -90.20
C ILE A 20 -11.13 -19.49 -90.17
N ILE A 21 -10.73 -18.90 -91.29
CA ILE A 21 -9.51 -18.09 -91.41
C ILE A 21 -9.88 -16.69 -91.89
N ARG A 22 -9.27 -15.66 -91.30
CA ARG A 22 -9.45 -14.27 -91.70
C ARG A 22 -8.17 -13.45 -91.51
N GLY A 23 -7.73 -12.77 -92.57
CA GLY A 23 -6.57 -11.89 -92.54
C GLY A 23 -5.23 -12.58 -92.26
N PHE A 24 -5.11 -13.87 -92.55
CA PHE A 24 -3.94 -14.69 -92.25
C PHE A 24 -3.15 -15.02 -93.52
N LYS A 25 -1.86 -14.65 -93.55
CA LYS A 25 -0.92 -14.82 -94.67
C LYS A 25 -1.48 -14.33 -96.01
N THR A 26 -2.02 -15.21 -96.84
CA THR A 26 -2.62 -14.90 -98.16
C THR A 26 -4.16 -14.85 -98.13
N PHE A 27 -4.79 -15.29 -97.05
CA PHE A 27 -6.25 -15.26 -96.88
C PHE A 27 -6.68 -13.89 -96.33
N ALA A 28 -6.91 -12.91 -97.22
CA ALA A 28 -7.33 -11.57 -96.83
C ALA A 28 -8.78 -11.53 -96.31
N ASP A 29 -9.70 -12.20 -96.99
CA ASP A 29 -11.11 -12.30 -96.60
C ASP A 29 -11.34 -13.35 -95.50
N ARG A 30 -12.55 -13.42 -94.95
CA ARG A 30 -12.99 -14.61 -94.20
C ARG A 30 -13.21 -15.73 -95.19
N ILE A 31 -12.51 -16.84 -95.02
CA ILE A 31 -12.83 -18.13 -95.61
C ILE A 31 -13.27 -19.12 -94.53
N GLU A 32 -13.98 -20.16 -94.96
CA GLU A 32 -14.53 -21.21 -94.11
C GLU A 32 -14.35 -22.53 -94.86
N LEU A 33 -13.74 -23.52 -94.21
CA LEU A 33 -13.64 -24.88 -94.72
C LEU A 33 -14.49 -25.77 -93.84
N ASP A 34 -15.55 -26.35 -94.39
CA ASP A 34 -16.39 -27.33 -93.70
C ASP A 34 -15.88 -28.74 -93.98
N PHE A 35 -15.50 -29.47 -92.94
CA PHE A 35 -14.99 -30.83 -93.07
C PHE A 35 -16.11 -31.85 -92.87
N LEU A 36 -15.84 -33.11 -93.21
CA LEU A 36 -16.76 -34.20 -92.92
C LEU A 36 -17.02 -34.30 -91.41
N SER A 37 -18.29 -34.45 -91.02
CA SER A 37 -18.68 -34.64 -89.61
C SER A 37 -18.49 -36.09 -89.13
N ASP A 38 -17.88 -36.89 -89.99
CA ASP A 38 -17.54 -38.30 -89.87
C ASP A 38 -16.11 -38.56 -90.40
N ALA A 39 -15.58 -39.75 -90.17
CA ALA A 39 -14.21 -40.10 -90.57
C ALA A 39 -14.10 -40.29 -92.10
N GLY A 40 -13.14 -39.61 -92.73
CA GLY A 40 -12.96 -39.58 -94.18
C GLY A 40 -11.77 -38.72 -94.62
N ILE A 41 -11.53 -38.63 -95.93
CA ILE A 41 -10.37 -37.92 -96.50
C ILE A 41 -10.80 -36.61 -97.17
N THR A 42 -10.25 -35.50 -96.70
CA THR A 42 -10.36 -34.18 -97.33
C THR A 42 -9.04 -33.80 -97.98
N ALA A 43 -8.99 -33.71 -99.31
CA ALA A 43 -7.82 -33.22 -100.04
C ALA A 43 -7.89 -31.70 -100.25
N ILE A 44 -6.76 -31.01 -100.07
CA ILE A 44 -6.60 -29.59 -100.34
C ILE A 44 -5.59 -29.43 -101.48
N VAL A 45 -6.06 -28.90 -102.61
CA VAL A 45 -5.35 -28.93 -103.90
C VAL A 45 -5.23 -27.54 -104.50
N GLY A 46 -4.40 -27.38 -105.52
CA GLY A 46 -4.21 -26.10 -106.21
C GLY A 46 -2.79 -25.91 -106.74
N PRO A 47 -2.56 -24.88 -107.59
CA PRO A 47 -1.25 -24.59 -108.15
C PRO A 47 -0.23 -24.21 -107.07
N ASN A 48 1.05 -24.17 -107.45
CA ASN A 48 2.10 -23.78 -106.51
C ASN A 48 2.06 -22.26 -106.27
N GLY A 49 2.32 -21.85 -105.02
CA GLY A 49 2.20 -20.46 -104.58
C GLY A 49 0.79 -19.98 -104.19
N CYS A 50 -0.30 -20.72 -104.48
CA CYS A 50 -1.67 -20.27 -104.17
C CYS A 50 -2.03 -20.25 -102.67
N GLY A 51 -1.14 -20.71 -101.79
CA GLY A 51 -1.35 -20.69 -100.33
C GLY A 51 -1.89 -21.99 -99.70
N LYS A 52 -1.89 -23.15 -100.41
CA LYS A 52 -2.31 -24.46 -99.85
C LYS A 52 -1.80 -24.69 -98.43
N SER A 53 -0.48 -24.62 -98.24
CA SER A 53 0.18 -24.91 -96.97
C SER A 53 -0.01 -23.82 -95.89
N ASN A 54 -0.47 -22.62 -96.26
CA ASN A 54 -0.90 -21.61 -95.28
C ASN A 54 -2.12 -22.08 -94.48
N VAL A 55 -2.87 -23.08 -94.96
CA VAL A 55 -3.94 -23.74 -94.19
C VAL A 55 -3.35 -24.51 -93.00
N VAL A 56 -2.24 -25.25 -93.18
CA VAL A 56 -1.53 -25.95 -92.08
C VAL A 56 -0.95 -24.96 -91.08
N ASP A 57 -0.40 -23.85 -91.57
CA ASP A 57 0.11 -22.79 -90.72
C ASP A 57 -1.01 -22.16 -89.88
N ALA A 58 -2.23 -22.06 -90.43
CA ALA A 58 -3.41 -21.60 -89.69
C ALA A 58 -3.85 -22.59 -88.60
N PHE A 59 -3.83 -23.90 -88.87
CA PHE A 59 -4.06 -24.95 -87.86
C PHE A 59 -3.06 -24.85 -86.70
N ARG A 60 -1.75 -24.84 -86.99
CA ARG A 60 -0.68 -24.70 -86.00
C ARG A 60 -0.81 -23.40 -85.21
N PHE A 61 -1.11 -22.30 -85.89
CA PHE A 61 -1.33 -21.00 -85.27
C PHE A 61 -2.48 -21.05 -84.25
N ALA A 62 -3.64 -21.59 -84.63
CA ALA A 62 -4.82 -21.68 -83.76
C ALA A 62 -4.61 -22.59 -82.53
N LEU A 63 -3.90 -23.72 -82.69
CA LEU A 63 -3.53 -24.61 -81.58
C LEU A 63 -2.46 -24.03 -80.63
N GLY A 64 -1.93 -22.84 -80.93
CA GLY A 64 -1.01 -22.11 -80.05
C GLY A 64 0.46 -22.40 -80.29
N GLU A 65 0.87 -22.63 -81.54
CA GLU A 65 2.28 -22.68 -81.91
C GLU A 65 2.99 -21.34 -81.62
N GLY A 66 4.19 -21.42 -81.05
CA GLY A 66 5.07 -20.30 -80.73
C GLY A 66 6.39 -20.31 -81.52
N ASN A 67 6.77 -21.43 -82.13
CA ASN A 67 7.95 -21.53 -82.97
C ASN A 67 7.69 -20.91 -84.36
N PHE A 68 8.24 -19.72 -84.61
CA PHE A 68 8.05 -18.99 -85.86
C PHE A 68 8.47 -19.80 -87.10
N ARG A 69 9.46 -20.70 -86.97
CA ARG A 69 9.90 -21.59 -88.07
C ARG A 69 8.81 -22.56 -88.51
N GLU A 70 8.09 -23.17 -87.56
CA GLU A 70 6.98 -24.09 -87.85
C GLU A 70 5.74 -23.39 -88.39
N LEU A 71 5.64 -22.06 -88.20
CA LEU A 71 4.66 -21.19 -88.83
C LEU A 71 5.17 -20.52 -90.12
N ARG A 72 6.37 -20.90 -90.62
CA ARG A 72 7.00 -20.34 -91.83
C ARG A 72 7.01 -18.79 -91.84
N VAL A 73 7.46 -18.19 -90.73
CA VAL A 73 7.66 -16.74 -90.53
C VAL A 73 8.92 -16.48 -89.68
N ASN A 74 9.42 -15.25 -89.68
CA ASN A 74 10.50 -14.78 -88.80
C ASN A 74 9.95 -14.10 -87.53
N ALA A 75 8.83 -13.39 -87.66
CA ALA A 75 8.19 -12.65 -86.56
C ALA A 75 6.67 -12.84 -86.58
N LEU A 76 6.05 -12.88 -85.40
CA LEU A 76 4.62 -13.20 -85.28
C LEU A 76 3.66 -12.26 -86.06
N PRO A 77 3.90 -10.93 -86.19
CA PRO A 77 3.07 -10.06 -87.03
C PRO A 77 3.08 -10.41 -88.53
N GLU A 78 4.05 -11.17 -89.03
CA GLU A 78 4.12 -11.60 -90.44
C GLU A 78 3.06 -12.66 -90.80
N VAL A 79 2.36 -13.23 -89.81
CA VAL A 79 1.18 -14.08 -90.08
C VAL A 79 -0.04 -13.26 -90.52
N ILE A 80 -0.02 -11.93 -90.36
CA ILE A 80 -1.11 -11.02 -90.75
C ILE A 80 -0.96 -10.66 -92.24
N PHE A 81 -2.07 -10.68 -92.98
CA PHE A 81 -2.10 -10.36 -94.41
C PHE A 81 -1.39 -9.03 -94.72
N ALA A 82 -0.25 -9.15 -95.41
CA ALA A 82 0.73 -8.08 -95.59
C ALA A 82 0.33 -7.02 -96.63
N GLY A 83 -0.79 -7.20 -97.31
CA GLY A 83 -1.24 -6.36 -98.42
C GLY A 83 -0.77 -6.86 -99.78
N THR A 84 -1.38 -6.32 -100.83
CA THR A 84 -0.97 -6.48 -102.24
C THR A 84 -1.17 -5.13 -102.94
N ASP A 85 -0.69 -4.97 -104.18
CA ASP A 85 -0.85 -3.70 -104.92
C ASP A 85 -2.33 -3.28 -105.10
N ILE A 86 -3.25 -4.24 -105.01
CA ILE A 86 -4.70 -4.06 -105.13
C ILE A 86 -5.38 -3.98 -103.75
N ARG A 87 -4.87 -4.68 -102.72
CA ARG A 87 -5.48 -4.75 -101.38
C ARG A 87 -4.63 -4.13 -100.28
N LYS A 88 -5.25 -3.19 -99.54
CA LYS A 88 -4.68 -2.65 -98.30
C LYS A 88 -4.35 -3.77 -97.28
N PRO A 89 -3.25 -3.62 -96.53
CA PRO A 89 -2.81 -4.62 -95.57
C PRO A 89 -3.70 -4.61 -94.31
N LEU A 90 -3.83 -5.76 -93.64
CA LEU A 90 -4.72 -5.91 -92.48
C LEU A 90 -4.00 -5.72 -91.14
N SER A 91 -4.77 -5.42 -90.09
CA SER A 91 -4.29 -5.12 -88.73
C SER A 91 -4.34 -6.30 -87.75
N LEU A 92 -5.05 -7.36 -88.13
CA LEU A 92 -5.38 -8.53 -87.31
C LEU A 92 -5.40 -9.78 -88.20
N ALA A 93 -4.82 -10.88 -87.71
CA ALA A 93 -5.13 -12.23 -88.16
C ALA A 93 -6.01 -12.94 -87.12
N GLU A 94 -7.07 -13.60 -87.57
CA GLU A 94 -8.00 -14.38 -86.75
C GLU A 94 -8.17 -15.78 -87.38
N VAL A 95 -7.93 -16.83 -86.60
CA VAL A 95 -8.18 -18.21 -87.01
C VAL A 95 -8.97 -18.93 -85.92
N SER A 96 -10.01 -19.67 -86.31
CA SER A 96 -10.84 -20.47 -85.42
C SER A 96 -10.97 -21.90 -85.95
N LEU A 97 -10.75 -22.88 -85.09
CA LEU A 97 -11.03 -24.30 -85.28
C LEU A 97 -12.30 -24.65 -84.51
N VAL A 98 -13.29 -25.27 -85.15
CA VAL A 98 -14.52 -25.71 -84.48
C VAL A 98 -14.53 -27.23 -84.44
N PHE A 99 -14.57 -27.81 -83.24
CA PHE A 99 -14.59 -29.26 -83.02
C PHE A 99 -15.95 -29.72 -82.48
N ASP A 100 -16.46 -30.85 -82.97
CA ASP A 100 -17.52 -31.60 -82.28
C ASP A 100 -16.92 -32.31 -81.07
N ASN A 101 -17.53 -32.08 -79.91
CA ASN A 101 -17.15 -32.67 -78.62
C ASN A 101 -18.35 -33.35 -77.95
N SER A 102 -19.33 -33.83 -78.73
CA SER A 102 -20.51 -34.55 -78.21
C SER A 102 -20.15 -35.83 -77.44
N SER A 103 -18.96 -36.38 -77.71
CA SER A 103 -18.32 -37.49 -76.98
C SER A 103 -17.71 -37.11 -75.62
N ASN A 104 -17.50 -35.81 -75.35
CA ASN A 104 -16.71 -35.28 -74.22
C ASN A 104 -15.25 -35.75 -74.22
N PHE A 105 -14.64 -35.92 -75.40
CA PHE A 105 -13.22 -36.23 -75.56
C PHE A 105 -12.31 -35.10 -75.05
N LEU A 106 -12.74 -33.85 -75.22
CA LEU A 106 -12.17 -32.70 -74.52
C LEU A 106 -12.83 -32.55 -73.14
N PRO A 107 -12.06 -32.32 -72.06
CA PRO A 107 -12.55 -32.19 -70.68
C PRO A 107 -13.26 -30.83 -70.40
N ILE A 108 -14.23 -30.46 -71.23
CA ILE A 108 -15.11 -29.29 -71.06
C ILE A 108 -16.53 -29.69 -71.43
N ASN A 109 -17.50 -29.27 -70.61
CA ASN A 109 -18.94 -29.58 -70.76
C ASN A 109 -19.63 -28.76 -71.89
N TYR A 110 -19.08 -28.78 -73.10
CA TYR A 110 -19.73 -28.29 -74.32
C TYR A 110 -19.64 -29.35 -75.41
N SER A 111 -20.75 -29.60 -76.12
CA SER A 111 -20.81 -30.48 -77.29
C SER A 111 -20.12 -29.91 -78.53
N GLU A 112 -19.75 -28.63 -78.50
CA GLU A 112 -18.99 -27.96 -79.55
C GLU A 112 -17.95 -27.03 -78.92
N VAL A 113 -16.71 -27.11 -79.41
CA VAL A 113 -15.57 -26.37 -78.87
C VAL A 113 -14.87 -25.63 -80.01
N ALA A 114 -15.10 -24.31 -80.07
CA ALA A 114 -14.43 -23.38 -80.95
C ALA A 114 -13.15 -22.85 -80.31
N VAL A 115 -11.99 -23.25 -80.82
CA VAL A 115 -10.67 -22.78 -80.39
C VAL A 115 -10.18 -21.72 -81.36
N ARG A 116 -9.99 -20.50 -80.86
CA ARG A 116 -9.61 -19.34 -81.67
C ARG A 116 -8.36 -18.64 -81.15
N ARG A 117 -7.51 -18.22 -82.08
CA ARG A 117 -6.42 -17.27 -81.83
C ARG A 117 -6.61 -15.99 -82.64
N LYS A 118 -6.27 -14.87 -82.03
CA LYS A 118 -6.13 -13.56 -82.66
C LYS A 118 -4.70 -13.04 -82.46
N THR A 119 -4.14 -12.37 -83.46
CA THR A 119 -2.82 -11.73 -83.38
C THR A 119 -2.85 -10.37 -84.05
N PHE A 120 -2.34 -9.36 -83.33
CA PHE A 120 -2.32 -7.96 -83.78
C PHE A 120 -0.90 -7.52 -84.17
N ARG A 121 -0.78 -6.38 -84.86
CA ARG A 121 0.51 -5.85 -85.37
C ARG A 121 1.53 -5.47 -84.31
N ASP A 122 1.13 -5.29 -83.07
CA ASP A 122 2.01 -5.08 -81.92
C ASP A 122 2.69 -6.38 -81.41
N GLY A 123 2.35 -7.53 -82.01
CA GLY A 123 2.85 -8.84 -81.61
C GLY A 123 2.05 -9.51 -80.49
N THR A 124 1.02 -8.86 -79.94
CA THR A 124 0.13 -9.47 -78.95
C THR A 124 -0.68 -10.61 -79.56
N SER A 125 -1.09 -11.57 -78.73
CA SER A 125 -1.98 -12.64 -79.12
C SER A 125 -3.01 -12.94 -78.04
N GLU A 126 -4.27 -13.02 -78.45
CA GLU A 126 -5.39 -13.43 -77.61
C GLU A 126 -5.80 -14.86 -77.98
N PHE A 127 -6.11 -15.67 -76.98
CA PHE A 127 -6.57 -17.05 -77.15
C PHE A 127 -7.95 -17.18 -76.55
N PHE A 128 -8.86 -17.85 -77.26
CA PHE A 128 -10.24 -18.05 -76.86
C PHE A 128 -10.64 -19.51 -76.95
N ILE A 129 -11.36 -19.99 -75.94
CA ILE A 129 -12.14 -21.23 -75.99
C ILE A 129 -13.61 -20.82 -75.93
N ASN A 130 -14.36 -21.17 -76.98
CA ASN A 130 -15.67 -20.62 -77.28
C ASN A 130 -15.65 -19.07 -77.24
N GLN A 131 -16.35 -18.47 -76.27
CA GLN A 131 -16.39 -17.01 -76.08
C GLN A 131 -15.49 -16.50 -74.94
N GLN A 132 -14.83 -17.40 -74.21
CA GLN A 132 -14.00 -17.05 -73.05
C GLN A 132 -12.54 -16.86 -73.45
N SER A 133 -11.91 -15.77 -72.98
CA SER A 133 -10.48 -15.52 -73.14
C SER A 133 -9.68 -16.38 -72.13
N VAL A 134 -8.61 -17.02 -72.60
CA VAL A 134 -7.82 -18.00 -71.84
C VAL A 134 -6.32 -17.77 -72.04
N ARG A 135 -5.47 -18.36 -71.19
CA ARG A 135 -4.01 -18.29 -71.38
C ARG A 135 -3.55 -19.41 -72.30
N LEU A 136 -2.41 -19.22 -72.97
CA LEU A 136 -1.78 -20.25 -73.80
C LEU A 136 -1.49 -21.55 -73.03
N LYS A 137 -1.22 -21.48 -71.72
CA LYS A 137 -1.08 -22.69 -70.88
C LYS A 137 -2.40 -23.47 -70.80
N ASP A 138 -3.51 -22.78 -70.60
CA ASP A 138 -4.83 -23.40 -70.44
C ASP A 138 -5.27 -24.04 -71.77
N LEU A 139 -5.02 -23.35 -72.89
CA LEU A 139 -5.18 -23.85 -74.25
C LEU A 139 -4.36 -25.12 -74.51
N ARG A 140 -3.05 -25.11 -74.18
CA ARG A 140 -2.18 -26.29 -74.37
C ARG A 140 -2.58 -27.44 -73.44
N ASN A 141 -2.98 -27.15 -72.21
CA ASN A 141 -3.49 -28.15 -71.26
C ASN A 141 -4.75 -28.87 -71.78
N LEU A 142 -5.65 -28.15 -72.48
CA LEU A 142 -6.88 -28.73 -73.05
C LEU A 142 -6.57 -29.88 -74.02
N PHE A 143 -5.54 -29.73 -74.85
CA PHE A 143 -5.16 -30.72 -75.86
C PHE A 143 -4.07 -31.70 -75.40
N LEU A 144 -3.51 -31.54 -74.21
CA LEU A 144 -2.30 -32.25 -73.77
C LEU A 144 -2.45 -33.78 -73.74
N ASP A 145 -3.63 -34.28 -73.38
CA ASP A 145 -3.93 -35.73 -73.33
C ASP A 145 -4.60 -36.26 -74.64
N THR A 146 -4.87 -35.39 -75.62
CA THR A 146 -5.79 -35.64 -76.77
C THR A 146 -5.15 -36.17 -78.06
N GLY A 147 -3.84 -35.97 -78.24
CA GLY A 147 -3.17 -36.22 -79.52
C GLY A 147 -3.34 -35.12 -80.59
N ILE A 148 -3.93 -33.97 -80.26
CA ILE A 148 -4.09 -32.80 -81.13
C ILE A 148 -3.27 -31.59 -80.62
N SER A 149 -1.98 -31.79 -80.34
CA SER A 149 -1.05 -30.70 -79.95
C SER A 149 -0.21 -30.21 -81.15
N CYS A 150 0.39 -29.03 -81.05
CA CYS A 150 1.29 -28.51 -82.10
C CYS A 150 2.52 -29.41 -82.31
N ASP A 151 3.06 -29.92 -81.20
CA ASP A 151 4.22 -30.80 -81.17
C ASP A 151 3.89 -32.17 -81.84
N SER A 152 2.68 -32.68 -81.61
CA SER A 152 2.25 -34.04 -81.96
C SER A 152 2.37 -34.45 -83.43
N MET A 153 2.36 -35.78 -83.63
CA MET A 153 2.31 -36.43 -84.93
C MET A 153 0.97 -36.23 -85.68
N SER A 154 0.02 -35.45 -85.14
CA SER A 154 -1.21 -35.07 -85.86
C SER A 154 -0.95 -34.09 -87.01
N ILE A 155 0.06 -33.21 -86.92
CA ILE A 155 0.40 -32.25 -87.98
C ILE A 155 1.80 -32.54 -88.54
N ILE A 156 1.82 -33.06 -89.76
CA ILE A 156 2.99 -33.58 -90.45
C ILE A 156 3.28 -32.67 -91.65
N SER A 157 4.28 -31.82 -91.51
CA SER A 157 4.76 -30.96 -92.58
C SER A 157 5.81 -31.66 -93.45
N GLN A 158 5.90 -31.24 -94.71
CA GLN A 158 7.06 -31.49 -95.57
C GLN A 158 8.36 -31.25 -94.78
N GLY A 159 9.25 -32.25 -94.74
CA GLY A 159 10.47 -32.23 -93.92
C GLY A 159 10.35 -32.79 -92.49
N LYS A 160 9.20 -32.68 -91.80
CA LYS A 160 8.99 -33.32 -90.46
C LYS A 160 9.11 -34.85 -90.56
N VAL A 161 8.65 -35.40 -91.70
CA VAL A 161 8.81 -36.82 -92.09
C VAL A 161 10.28 -37.26 -92.06
N ASP A 162 11.16 -36.57 -92.79
CA ASP A 162 12.60 -36.87 -92.82
C ASP A 162 13.27 -36.64 -91.46
N ALA A 163 12.84 -35.61 -90.71
CA ALA A 163 13.41 -35.26 -89.42
C ALA A 163 13.29 -36.39 -88.36
N VAL A 164 12.18 -37.15 -88.35
CA VAL A 164 11.99 -38.28 -87.41
C VAL A 164 13.03 -39.39 -87.64
N LEU A 165 13.49 -39.60 -88.88
CA LEU A 165 14.57 -40.53 -89.17
C LEU A 165 15.96 -39.92 -88.95
N LEU A 166 16.17 -38.69 -89.39
CA LEU A 166 17.48 -38.03 -89.42
C LEU A 166 17.91 -37.40 -88.08
N SER A 167 17.00 -37.29 -87.10
CA SER A 167 17.34 -36.86 -85.74
C SER A 167 18.31 -37.85 -85.05
N ARG A 168 19.01 -37.37 -84.02
CA ARG A 168 19.83 -38.23 -83.15
C ARG A 168 18.97 -39.25 -82.39
N PRO A 169 19.52 -40.38 -81.89
CA PRO A 169 18.74 -41.37 -81.15
C PRO A 169 18.02 -40.81 -79.91
N GLU A 170 18.65 -39.86 -79.22
CA GLU A 170 18.11 -39.19 -78.03
C GLU A 170 16.98 -38.21 -78.40
N GLU A 171 17.11 -37.51 -79.52
CA GLU A 171 16.08 -36.64 -80.10
C GLU A 171 14.90 -37.48 -80.63
N ARG A 172 15.20 -38.62 -81.27
CA ARG A 172 14.22 -39.55 -81.84
C ARG A 172 13.29 -40.11 -80.76
N ARG A 173 13.80 -40.33 -79.55
CA ARG A 173 13.00 -40.76 -78.40
C ARG A 173 11.87 -39.80 -78.04
N ILE A 174 11.99 -38.50 -78.31
CA ILE A 174 10.94 -37.53 -77.99
C ILE A 174 9.63 -37.89 -78.71
N PHE A 175 9.70 -38.31 -79.98
CA PHE A 175 8.52 -38.76 -80.74
C PHE A 175 7.89 -40.03 -80.15
N PHE A 176 8.70 -40.96 -79.61
CA PHE A 176 8.19 -42.18 -78.97
C PHE A 176 7.62 -41.90 -77.56
N GLU A 177 8.22 -41.00 -76.77
CA GLU A 177 7.65 -40.53 -75.50
C GLU A 177 6.33 -39.78 -75.71
N GLU A 178 6.15 -39.12 -76.85
CA GLU A 178 4.91 -38.47 -77.24
C GLU A 178 3.83 -39.49 -77.66
N VAL A 179 4.14 -40.43 -78.54
CA VAL A 179 3.21 -41.49 -78.99
C VAL A 179 2.82 -42.44 -77.86
N ALA A 180 3.70 -42.64 -76.87
CA ALA A 180 3.38 -43.34 -75.63
C ALA A 180 2.55 -42.50 -74.64
N GLY A 181 2.22 -41.26 -74.97
CA GLY A 181 1.53 -40.32 -74.10
C GLY A 181 2.26 -40.08 -72.78
N VAL A 182 3.58 -40.23 -72.74
CA VAL A 182 4.41 -40.20 -71.52
C VAL A 182 4.76 -38.77 -71.11
N HIS A 183 4.80 -37.84 -72.07
CA HIS A 183 5.06 -36.41 -71.85
C HIS A 183 4.21 -35.80 -70.72
N LYS A 184 2.95 -36.23 -70.56
CA LYS A 184 2.05 -35.77 -69.47
C LYS A 184 2.56 -36.10 -68.07
N TYR A 185 3.17 -37.26 -67.87
CA TYR A 185 3.76 -37.64 -66.59
C TYR A 185 4.98 -36.77 -66.30
N LYS A 186 5.83 -36.53 -67.30
CA LYS A 186 7.01 -35.65 -67.26
C LYS A 186 6.62 -34.22 -66.82
N VAL A 187 5.59 -33.64 -67.44
CA VAL A 187 5.05 -32.30 -67.10
C VAL A 187 4.46 -32.29 -65.68
N ARG A 188 3.61 -33.27 -65.33
CA ARG A 188 3.00 -33.37 -63.99
C ARG A 188 4.06 -33.54 -62.90
N ARG A 189 5.11 -34.32 -63.16
CA ARG A 189 6.23 -34.53 -62.22
C ARG A 189 6.96 -33.23 -61.93
N ILE A 190 7.30 -32.44 -62.94
CA ILE A 190 7.93 -31.11 -62.77
C ILE A 190 7.05 -30.15 -61.94
N GLU A 191 5.72 -30.26 -62.01
CA GLU A 191 4.83 -29.48 -61.13
C GLU A 191 4.75 -30.02 -59.69
N VAL A 192 4.93 -31.33 -59.48
CA VAL A 192 5.01 -31.94 -58.13
C VAL A 192 6.37 -31.68 -57.48
N GLU A 193 7.48 -31.78 -58.23
CA GLU A 193 8.83 -31.39 -57.81
C GLU A 193 8.87 -29.94 -57.29
N LYS A 194 8.24 -28.99 -58.01
CA LYS A 194 8.15 -27.59 -57.59
C LYS A 194 7.34 -27.41 -56.29
N LYS A 195 6.28 -28.21 -56.10
CA LYS A 195 5.50 -28.22 -54.83
C LYS A 195 6.30 -28.82 -53.69
N LEU A 196 7.10 -29.86 -53.95
CA LEU A 196 7.98 -30.49 -52.97
C LEU A 196 9.02 -29.50 -52.43
N ILE A 197 9.71 -28.77 -53.32
CA ILE A 197 10.70 -27.75 -52.93
C ILE A 197 10.07 -26.66 -52.03
N ILE A 198 8.86 -26.20 -52.36
CA ILE A 198 8.13 -25.21 -51.54
C ILE A 198 7.73 -25.82 -50.17
N CYS A 199 7.30 -27.09 -50.16
CA CYS A 199 6.97 -27.82 -48.94
C CYS A 199 8.18 -27.97 -48.01
N GLU A 200 9.36 -28.24 -48.55
CA GLU A 200 10.61 -28.38 -47.80
C GLU A 200 11.12 -27.04 -47.24
N GLN A 201 11.02 -25.95 -48.01
CA GLN A 201 11.33 -24.60 -47.52
C GLN A 201 10.41 -24.14 -46.39
N ASN A 202 9.11 -24.48 -46.46
CA ASN A 202 8.16 -24.19 -45.40
C ASN A 202 8.38 -25.07 -44.17
N LEU A 203 8.72 -26.36 -44.37
CA LEU A 203 9.06 -27.28 -43.29
C LEU A 203 10.28 -26.79 -42.49
N LEU A 204 11.34 -26.33 -43.16
CA LEU A 204 12.54 -25.80 -42.50
C LEU A 204 12.18 -24.61 -41.59
N ARG A 205 11.49 -23.61 -42.12
CA ARG A 205 11.03 -22.43 -41.35
C ARG A 205 10.18 -22.79 -40.13
N ILE A 206 9.30 -23.78 -40.26
CA ILE A 206 8.45 -24.26 -39.17
C ILE A 206 9.22 -25.12 -38.16
N THR A 207 10.32 -25.74 -38.58
CA THR A 207 11.27 -26.43 -37.69
C THR A 207 12.02 -25.41 -36.83
N ASP A 208 12.54 -24.34 -37.44
CA ASP A 208 13.22 -23.24 -36.73
C ASP A 208 12.30 -22.58 -35.69
N LEU A 209 11.09 -22.19 -36.12
CA LEU A 209 10.05 -21.61 -35.23
C LEU A 209 9.66 -22.55 -34.09
N LYS A 210 9.64 -23.87 -34.33
CA LYS A 210 9.34 -24.86 -33.29
C LYS A 210 10.46 -24.93 -32.24
N VAL A 211 11.72 -24.82 -32.64
CA VAL A 211 12.85 -24.78 -31.69
C VAL A 211 12.78 -23.50 -30.84
N GLU A 212 12.69 -22.33 -31.49
CA GLU A 212 12.63 -21.02 -30.80
C GLU A 212 11.49 -20.96 -29.76
N ILE A 213 10.28 -21.35 -30.17
CA ILE A 213 9.09 -21.31 -29.30
C ILE A 213 9.13 -22.44 -28.26
N GLY A 214 9.82 -23.55 -28.54
CA GLY A 214 10.07 -24.61 -27.56
C GLY A 214 11.00 -24.15 -26.43
N GLU A 215 12.09 -23.46 -26.75
CA GLU A 215 13.00 -22.87 -25.75
C GLU A 215 12.29 -21.80 -24.91
N GLN A 216 11.50 -20.93 -25.55
CA GLN A 216 10.63 -19.96 -24.85
C GLN A 216 9.62 -20.66 -23.93
N SER A 217 8.98 -21.74 -24.38
CA SER A 217 8.03 -22.52 -23.58
C SER A 217 8.68 -23.13 -22.34
N ILE A 218 9.88 -23.70 -22.46
CA ILE A 218 10.61 -24.30 -21.33
C ILE A 218 11.03 -23.23 -20.31
N ALA A 219 11.53 -22.08 -20.79
CA ALA A 219 11.91 -20.96 -19.92
C ALA A 219 10.70 -20.35 -19.18
N LEU A 220 9.55 -20.25 -19.85
CA LEU A 220 8.31 -19.79 -19.24
C LEU A 220 7.70 -20.84 -18.31
N GLU A 221 7.84 -22.14 -18.57
CA GLU A 221 7.32 -23.20 -17.68
C GLU A 221 7.96 -23.13 -16.29
N ALA A 222 9.28 -22.92 -16.23
CA ALA A 222 10.01 -22.75 -14.98
C ALA A 222 9.54 -21.51 -14.20
N GLN A 223 9.29 -20.39 -14.89
CA GLN A 223 8.76 -19.17 -14.28
C GLN A 223 7.31 -19.34 -13.82
N ALA A 224 6.45 -19.94 -14.65
CA ALA A 224 5.04 -20.23 -14.36
C ALA A 224 4.90 -21.16 -13.15
N LYS A 225 5.77 -22.18 -13.02
CA LYS A 225 5.82 -23.04 -11.84
C LYS A 225 6.18 -22.23 -10.58
N LYS A 226 7.26 -21.45 -10.61
CA LYS A 226 7.67 -20.57 -9.50
C LYS A 226 6.56 -19.58 -9.11
N ALA A 227 5.81 -19.06 -10.09
CA ALA A 227 4.68 -18.16 -9.89
C ALA A 227 3.44 -18.85 -9.30
N ARG A 228 3.13 -20.09 -9.71
CA ARG A 228 2.07 -20.91 -9.10
C ARG A 228 2.40 -21.23 -7.64
N GLU A 229 3.64 -21.65 -7.35
CA GLU A 229 4.13 -21.90 -5.98
C GLU A 229 4.06 -20.65 -5.10
N TYR A 230 4.50 -19.49 -5.61
CA TYR A 230 4.37 -18.20 -4.92
C TYR A 230 2.90 -17.85 -4.62
N LYS A 231 2.00 -17.99 -5.61
CA LYS A 231 0.57 -17.68 -5.47
C LYS A 231 -0.14 -18.60 -4.47
N GLU A 232 0.25 -19.86 -4.40
CA GLU A 232 -0.26 -20.83 -3.42
C GLU A 232 0.23 -20.51 -2.00
N ILE A 233 1.53 -20.24 -1.83
CA ILE A 233 2.11 -19.81 -0.55
C ILE A 233 1.49 -18.47 -0.09
N GLN A 234 1.27 -17.52 -1.01
CA GLN A 234 0.63 -16.23 -0.71
C GLN A 234 -0.83 -16.40 -0.26
N LYS A 235 -1.59 -17.29 -0.91
CA LYS A 235 -2.96 -17.65 -0.47
C LYS A 235 -2.93 -18.26 0.93
N ARG A 236 -2.05 -19.23 1.16
CA ARG A 236 -1.92 -19.91 2.45
C ARG A 236 -1.49 -18.96 3.57
N LEU A 237 -0.58 -18.02 3.28
CA LEU A 237 -0.20 -16.97 4.21
C LEU A 237 -1.40 -16.09 4.58
N LYS A 238 -2.19 -15.61 3.59
CA LYS A 238 -3.38 -14.81 3.85
C LYS A 238 -4.40 -15.54 4.74
N GLU A 239 -4.63 -16.83 4.53
CA GLU A 239 -5.51 -17.64 5.40
C GLU A 239 -5.06 -17.60 6.87
N ILE A 240 -3.76 -17.77 7.10
CA ILE A 240 -3.17 -17.82 8.46
C ILE A 240 -3.15 -16.42 9.09
N GLU A 241 -2.76 -15.38 8.35
CA GLU A 241 -2.71 -14.02 8.89
C GLU A 241 -4.11 -13.50 9.25
N VAL A 242 -5.12 -13.74 8.40
CA VAL A 242 -6.52 -13.39 8.72
C VAL A 242 -7.00 -14.12 9.98
N ALA A 243 -6.68 -15.42 10.14
CA ALA A 243 -7.03 -16.15 11.35
C ALA A 243 -6.28 -15.65 12.60
N ILE A 244 -5.00 -15.24 12.47
CA ILE A 244 -4.23 -14.60 13.55
C ILE A 244 -4.88 -13.29 13.97
N PHE A 245 -5.22 -12.42 13.01
CA PHE A 245 -5.87 -11.14 13.30
C PHE A 245 -7.24 -11.32 13.95
N LYS A 246 -8.07 -12.24 13.46
CA LYS A 246 -9.35 -12.61 14.08
C LYS A 246 -9.15 -12.99 15.56
N ARG A 247 -8.22 -13.92 15.84
CA ARG A 247 -7.92 -14.35 17.22
C ARG A 247 -7.37 -13.22 18.09
N GLN A 248 -6.56 -12.32 17.54
CA GLN A 248 -6.10 -11.15 18.29
C GLN A 248 -7.27 -10.21 18.64
N VAL A 249 -8.21 -9.96 17.71
CA VAL A 249 -9.41 -9.15 17.99
C VAL A 249 -10.27 -9.80 19.08
N GLU A 250 -10.51 -11.11 19.03
CA GLU A 250 -11.18 -11.86 20.12
C GLU A 250 -10.47 -11.70 21.48
N ASP A 251 -9.14 -11.91 21.51
CA ASP A 251 -8.31 -11.79 22.71
C ASP A 251 -8.21 -10.35 23.23
N TYR A 252 -8.51 -9.32 22.43
CA TYR A 252 -8.55 -7.92 22.87
C TYR A 252 -9.95 -7.46 23.26
N LEU A 253 -11.01 -7.92 22.60
CA LEU A 253 -12.40 -7.59 22.96
C LEU A 253 -12.77 -8.17 24.33
N SER A 254 -12.42 -9.43 24.59
CA SER A 254 -12.62 -10.06 25.91
C SER A 254 -11.85 -9.36 27.04
N LYS A 255 -10.66 -8.81 26.77
CA LYS A 255 -9.93 -7.94 27.72
C LYS A 255 -10.62 -6.59 27.89
N LYS A 256 -11.13 -6.00 26.80
CA LYS A 256 -11.84 -4.72 26.82
C LYS A 256 -13.07 -4.81 27.72
N GLU A 257 -13.90 -5.83 27.51
CA GLU A 257 -15.09 -6.11 28.32
C GLU A 257 -14.74 -6.23 29.82
N SER A 258 -13.72 -7.02 30.15
CA SER A 258 -13.26 -7.19 31.55
C SER A 258 -12.70 -5.91 32.21
N ILE A 259 -12.23 -4.93 31.43
CA ILE A 259 -11.83 -3.61 31.95
C ILE A 259 -13.03 -2.66 32.04
N GLU A 260 -13.95 -2.71 31.07
CA GLU A 260 -15.19 -1.93 31.11
C GLU A 260 -16.07 -2.32 32.31
N GLU A 261 -16.15 -3.61 32.67
CA GLU A 261 -16.80 -4.09 33.91
C GLU A 261 -16.16 -3.50 35.18
N LYS A 262 -14.83 -3.62 35.34
CA LYS A 262 -14.11 -3.06 36.51
C LYS A 262 -14.24 -1.55 36.61
N LEU A 263 -14.26 -0.84 35.49
CA LEU A 263 -14.44 0.61 35.46
C LEU A 263 -15.84 1.02 35.90
N ILE A 264 -16.87 0.19 35.68
CA ILE A 264 -18.22 0.44 36.23
C ILE A 264 -18.19 0.33 37.76
N GLU A 265 -17.56 -0.72 38.31
CA GLU A 265 -17.41 -0.90 39.77
C GLU A 265 -16.60 0.24 40.42
N LEU A 266 -15.43 0.57 39.88
CA LEU A 266 -14.57 1.63 40.39
C LEU A 266 -15.23 3.01 40.31
N ARG A 267 -15.97 3.31 39.23
CA ARG A 267 -16.71 4.58 39.11
C ARG A 267 -17.85 4.69 40.12
N ALA A 268 -18.53 3.59 40.45
CA ALA A 268 -19.55 3.57 41.50
C ALA A 268 -18.94 3.88 42.88
N ALA A 269 -17.84 3.21 43.25
CA ALA A 269 -17.14 3.43 44.51
C ALA A 269 -16.58 4.87 44.62
N ALA A 270 -15.92 5.37 43.57
CA ALA A 270 -15.39 6.74 43.55
C ALA A 270 -16.49 7.81 43.72
N GLN A 271 -17.66 7.59 43.14
CA GLN A 271 -18.82 8.48 43.29
C GLN A 271 -19.41 8.43 44.71
N GLU A 272 -19.43 7.27 45.37
CA GLU A 272 -19.85 7.16 46.77
C GLU A 272 -18.89 7.92 47.70
N PHE A 273 -17.58 7.70 47.59
CA PHE A 273 -16.58 8.45 48.35
C PHE A 273 -16.60 9.96 48.04
N SER A 274 -16.89 10.36 46.81
CA SER A 274 -17.09 11.77 46.42
C SER A 274 -18.24 12.43 47.19
N ASN A 275 -19.30 11.69 47.50
CA ASN A 275 -20.41 12.20 48.31
C ASN A 275 -20.07 12.24 49.80
N GLN A 276 -19.45 11.18 50.35
CA GLN A 276 -19.00 11.14 51.74
C GLN A 276 -17.99 12.28 52.04
N ALA A 277 -17.08 12.57 51.12
CA ALA A 277 -16.09 13.64 51.26
C ALA A 277 -16.73 15.05 51.32
N LYS A 278 -17.84 15.29 50.60
CA LYS A 278 -18.59 16.55 50.67
C LYS A 278 -19.26 16.72 52.04
N GLU A 279 -19.95 15.70 52.52
CA GLU A 279 -20.60 15.72 53.85
C GLU A 279 -19.58 15.98 54.97
N ILE A 280 -18.42 15.31 54.92
CA ILE A 280 -17.32 15.53 55.87
C ILE A 280 -16.77 16.97 55.76
N SER A 281 -16.63 17.52 54.55
CA SER A 281 -16.16 18.90 54.34
C SER A 281 -17.12 19.93 54.95
N GLU A 282 -18.42 19.79 54.71
CA GLU A 282 -19.47 20.62 55.33
C GLU A 282 -19.45 20.50 56.86
N ARG A 283 -19.29 19.28 57.39
CA ARG A 283 -19.17 19.03 58.83
C ARG A 283 -17.94 19.72 59.43
N ARG A 284 -16.78 19.67 58.77
CA ARG A 284 -15.56 20.39 59.19
C ARG A 284 -15.77 21.91 59.15
N HIS A 285 -16.48 22.44 58.16
CA HIS A 285 -16.76 23.89 58.07
C HIS A 285 -17.59 24.37 59.26
N LEU A 286 -18.67 23.66 59.61
CA LEU A 286 -19.51 23.97 60.76
C LEU A 286 -18.74 23.92 62.10
N LEU A 287 -17.84 22.94 62.27
CA LEU A 287 -17.00 22.85 63.48
C LEU A 287 -15.96 23.99 63.57
N LYS A 288 -15.38 24.44 62.44
CA LYS A 288 -14.47 25.59 62.40
C LYS A 288 -15.19 26.91 62.72
N GLU A 289 -16.41 27.07 62.24
CA GLU A 289 -17.35 28.15 62.63
C GLU A 289 -17.61 28.17 64.15
N GLU A 290 -17.86 27.00 64.76
CA GLU A 290 -18.12 26.87 66.21
C GLU A 290 -16.88 27.22 67.05
N ILE A 291 -15.70 26.72 66.67
CA ILE A 291 -14.42 27.08 67.32
C ILE A 291 -14.18 28.59 67.26
N ARG A 292 -14.40 29.22 66.09
CA ARG A 292 -14.22 30.67 65.92
C ARG A 292 -15.16 31.48 66.84
N LYS A 293 -16.40 31.01 67.05
CA LYS A 293 -17.34 31.64 67.99
C LYS A 293 -16.86 31.51 69.44
N LYS A 294 -16.32 30.36 69.85
CA LYS A 294 -15.76 30.16 71.20
C LYS A 294 -14.46 30.95 71.44
N GLU A 295 -13.64 31.15 70.40
CA GLU A 295 -12.44 32.02 70.44
C GLU A 295 -12.78 33.45 70.89
N LEU A 296 -13.76 34.07 70.22
CA LEU A 296 -14.20 35.44 70.50
C LEU A 296 -14.74 35.61 71.94
N VAL A 297 -15.41 34.58 72.47
CA VAL A 297 -15.88 34.58 73.87
C VAL A 297 -14.68 34.52 74.83
N VAL A 298 -13.71 33.64 74.59
CA VAL A 298 -12.48 33.55 75.40
C VAL A 298 -11.72 34.87 75.43
N ASP A 299 -11.60 35.56 74.29
CA ASP A 299 -10.91 36.86 74.23
C ASP A 299 -11.69 37.98 74.94
N SER A 300 -13.02 37.99 74.87
CA SER A 300 -13.84 38.95 75.63
C SER A 300 -13.72 38.75 77.15
N LEU A 301 -13.59 37.50 77.62
CA LEU A 301 -13.44 37.18 79.04
C LEU A 301 -12.03 37.52 79.57
N LYS A 302 -10.98 37.43 78.74
CA LYS A 302 -9.62 37.89 79.10
C LYS A 302 -9.63 39.39 79.42
N LEU A 303 -10.19 40.21 78.52
CA LEU A 303 -10.30 41.66 78.69
C LEU A 303 -10.97 42.03 80.02
N GLN A 304 -12.10 41.38 80.35
CA GLN A 304 -12.78 41.56 81.64
C GLN A 304 -11.91 41.11 82.84
N SER A 305 -11.15 40.03 82.70
CA SER A 305 -10.26 39.54 83.76
C SER A 305 -9.04 40.43 84.01
N ASP A 306 -8.55 41.14 83.00
CA ASP A 306 -7.43 42.07 83.14
C ASP A 306 -7.89 43.45 83.64
N GLU A 307 -9.07 43.95 83.22
CA GLU A 307 -9.72 45.11 83.84
C GLU A 307 -9.92 44.95 85.37
N ILE A 308 -10.26 43.75 85.83
CA ILE A 308 -10.43 43.46 87.26
C ILE A 308 -9.07 43.36 87.96
N ARG A 309 -8.00 42.97 87.26
CA ARG A 309 -6.63 42.96 87.82
C ARG A 309 -6.17 44.37 88.17
N GLU A 310 -6.34 45.34 87.28
CA GLU A 310 -5.94 46.75 87.52
C GLU A 310 -6.67 47.32 88.74
N LYS A 311 -7.99 47.09 88.85
CA LYS A 311 -8.82 47.52 89.99
C LYS A 311 -8.37 46.90 91.33
N ILE A 312 -7.82 45.69 91.32
CA ILE A 312 -7.25 45.05 92.53
C ILE A 312 -5.95 45.76 92.96
N GLU A 313 -5.10 46.16 92.01
CA GLU A 313 -3.83 46.84 92.31
C GLU A 313 -4.04 48.26 92.83
N GLU A 314 -4.96 49.04 92.24
CA GLU A 314 -5.37 50.35 92.77
C GLU A 314 -5.91 50.26 94.20
N ALA A 315 -6.80 49.31 94.47
CA ALA A 315 -7.37 49.10 95.80
C ALA A 315 -6.29 48.71 96.83
N HIS A 316 -5.27 47.94 96.43
CA HIS A 316 -4.17 47.56 97.32
C HIS A 316 -3.29 48.75 97.70
N ASN A 317 -2.91 49.58 96.72
CA ASN A 317 -2.04 50.75 96.92
C ASN A 317 -2.66 51.79 97.86
N ASN A 318 -3.97 52.05 97.73
CA ASN A 318 -4.69 52.99 98.58
C ASN A 318 -4.67 52.60 100.08
N ILE A 319 -4.72 51.30 100.40
CA ILE A 319 -4.70 50.84 101.80
C ILE A 319 -3.31 51.02 102.44
N ILE A 320 -2.24 50.87 101.67
CA ILE A 320 -0.86 51.07 102.13
C ILE A 320 -0.63 52.54 102.53
N LEU A 321 -0.96 53.48 101.63
CA LEU A 321 -0.80 54.93 101.86
C LEU A 321 -1.62 55.43 103.07
N GLY A 322 -2.81 54.84 103.31
CA GLY A 322 -3.65 55.15 104.47
C GLY A 322 -3.07 54.71 105.82
N ARG A 323 -2.12 53.77 105.84
CA ARG A 323 -1.45 53.28 107.05
C ARG A 323 -0.30 54.19 107.48
N GLU A 324 0.56 54.58 106.54
CA GLU A 324 1.81 55.31 106.83
C GLU A 324 1.55 56.66 107.50
N ARG A 325 0.50 57.38 107.06
CA ARG A 325 0.06 58.64 107.69
C ARG A 325 -0.21 58.50 109.19
N LYS A 326 -0.88 57.43 109.62
CA LYS A 326 -1.26 57.23 111.03
C LYS A 326 -0.05 56.94 111.93
N ILE A 327 0.95 56.24 111.41
CA ILE A 327 2.21 55.98 112.11
C ILE A 327 3.00 57.29 112.32
N PHE A 328 2.96 58.20 111.34
CA PHE A 328 3.61 59.51 111.41
C PHE A 328 2.93 60.46 112.42
N GLU A 329 1.60 60.47 112.50
CA GLU A 329 0.85 61.32 113.43
C GLU A 329 1.13 60.99 114.90
N GLU A 330 1.16 59.70 115.28
CA GLU A 330 1.42 59.29 116.67
C GLU A 330 2.85 59.57 117.11
N LYS A 331 3.85 59.40 116.23
CA LYS A 331 5.27 59.67 116.54
C LYS A 331 5.55 61.12 116.90
N ASN A 332 4.87 62.08 116.27
CA ASN A 332 5.04 63.50 116.61
C ASN A 332 4.49 63.82 118.01
N LYS A 333 3.29 63.31 118.36
CA LYS A 333 2.66 63.53 119.67
C LYS A 333 3.54 63.08 120.84
N ILE A 334 4.20 61.93 120.70
CA ILE A 334 5.10 61.37 121.73
C ILE A 334 6.31 62.30 121.95
N ARG A 335 6.94 62.79 120.88
CA ARG A 335 8.09 63.71 120.97
C ARG A 335 7.73 64.97 121.75
N ASP A 336 6.63 65.60 121.39
CA ASP A 336 6.26 66.93 121.92
C ASP A 336 5.96 66.85 123.44
N MET A 337 5.41 65.73 123.91
CA MET A 337 5.19 65.48 125.35
C MET A 337 6.48 65.25 126.14
N ALA A 338 7.50 64.62 125.54
CA ALA A 338 8.78 64.35 126.19
C ALA A 338 9.65 65.62 126.39
N GLU A 339 9.38 66.70 125.66
CA GLU A 339 9.98 68.02 125.90
C GLU A 339 9.29 68.75 127.06
N GLU A 340 7.96 68.62 127.18
CA GLU A 340 7.16 69.24 128.25
C GLU A 340 7.53 68.71 129.65
N GLU A 341 7.84 67.40 129.80
CA GLU A 341 8.34 66.86 131.08
C GLU A 341 9.67 67.49 131.50
N LYS A 342 10.63 67.61 130.58
CA LYS A 342 11.98 68.10 130.90
C LYS A 342 11.96 69.52 131.47
N PHE A 343 11.04 70.35 130.98
CA PHE A 343 10.85 71.71 131.49
C PHE A 343 10.37 71.70 132.95
N LEU A 344 9.37 70.87 133.28
CA LEU A 344 8.81 70.79 134.64
C LEU A 344 9.83 70.25 135.67
N LEU A 345 10.68 69.31 135.27
CA LEU A 345 11.78 68.80 136.12
C LEU A 345 12.80 69.90 136.46
N PHE A 346 13.12 70.78 135.51
CA PHE A 346 14.05 71.88 135.72
C PHE A 346 13.49 72.93 136.69
N GLU A 347 12.19 73.24 136.62
CA GLU A 347 11.53 74.15 137.57
C GLU A 347 11.58 73.61 139.01
N ILE A 348 11.35 72.31 139.21
CA ILE A 348 11.38 71.68 140.55
C ILE A 348 12.74 71.84 141.21
N SER A 349 13.84 71.52 140.50
CA SER A 349 15.20 71.63 141.03
C SER A 349 15.52 73.06 141.53
N ARG A 350 15.07 74.09 140.78
CA ARG A 350 15.26 75.50 141.17
C ARG A 350 14.50 75.88 142.44
N PHE A 351 13.34 75.28 142.68
CA PHE A 351 12.58 75.49 143.92
C PHE A 351 13.21 74.77 145.11
N GLU A 352 13.78 73.58 144.93
CA GLU A 352 14.47 72.82 146.00
C GLU A 352 15.71 73.56 146.52
N ASP A 353 16.52 74.17 145.65
CA ASP A 353 17.65 75.00 146.07
C ASP A 353 17.22 76.31 146.76
N SER A 354 16.02 76.81 146.45
CA SER A 354 15.47 78.00 147.11
C SER A 354 15.10 77.73 148.58
N ILE A 355 14.63 76.51 148.91
CA ILE A 355 14.31 76.10 150.29
C ILE A 355 15.59 76.06 151.15
N LYS A 356 16.67 75.47 150.63
CA LYS A 356 17.98 75.37 151.33
C LYS A 356 18.55 76.73 151.76
N GLN A 357 18.22 77.81 151.04
CA GLN A 357 18.63 79.18 151.36
C GLN A 357 17.74 79.88 152.40
N LEU A 358 16.55 79.35 152.67
CA LEU A 358 15.66 79.82 153.74
C LEU A 358 15.98 79.12 155.07
N ASP A 359 16.25 77.82 155.04
CA ASP A 359 16.65 77.02 156.21
C ASP A 359 17.90 77.59 156.91
N SER A 360 18.92 78.00 156.16
CA SER A 360 20.15 78.57 156.73
C SER A 360 19.90 79.88 157.46
N LYS A 361 19.12 80.79 156.88
CA LYS A 361 18.70 82.05 157.52
C LYS A 361 17.87 81.82 158.78
N LYS A 362 16.98 80.82 158.75
CA LYS A 362 16.13 80.44 159.89
C LYS A 362 16.96 80.02 161.11
N ALA A 363 18.02 79.24 160.89
CA ALA A 363 18.95 78.83 161.94
C ALA A 363 19.75 80.00 162.54
N GLU A 364 20.16 80.96 161.70
CA GLU A 364 20.93 82.14 162.11
C GLU A 364 20.15 83.06 163.07
N VAL A 365 18.87 83.34 162.77
CA VAL A 365 18.01 84.17 163.64
C VAL A 365 17.70 83.47 164.98
N LEU A 366 17.50 82.15 164.97
CA LEU A 366 17.27 81.38 166.21
C LEU A 366 18.45 81.41 167.19
N SER A 367 19.69 81.49 166.67
CA SER A 367 20.90 81.60 167.49
C SER A 367 20.96 82.93 168.28
N GLN A 368 20.51 84.02 167.66
CA GLN A 368 20.51 85.35 168.29
C GLN A 368 19.53 85.44 169.47
N ILE A 369 18.39 84.74 169.38
CA ILE A 369 17.38 84.67 170.45
C ILE A 369 17.95 84.01 171.72
N GLN A 370 18.72 82.92 171.58
CA GLN A 370 19.29 82.18 172.72
C GLN A 370 20.39 82.94 173.49
N GLN A 371 20.97 84.00 172.92
CA GLN A 371 22.01 84.79 173.60
C GLN A 371 21.42 85.77 174.62
N PHE A 372 20.15 86.15 174.49
CA PHE A 372 19.50 87.10 175.40
C PHE A 372 19.09 86.50 176.77
N GLU A 373 18.83 85.20 176.84
CA GLU A 373 18.16 84.58 178.01
C GLU A 373 19.08 84.29 179.23
N LYS A 374 20.38 84.67 179.19
CA LYS A 374 21.42 84.15 180.12
C LYS A 374 22.03 85.13 181.13
N ALA A 375 21.52 86.35 181.27
CA ALA A 375 22.28 87.47 181.84
C ALA A 375 21.84 87.99 183.23
N ASN A 376 21.39 87.16 184.20
CA ASN A 376 21.03 87.68 185.53
C ASN A 376 21.05 86.69 186.74
N VAL A 377 21.29 87.26 187.94
CA VAL A 377 21.19 86.72 189.33
C VAL A 377 22.34 85.82 189.87
N ASP A 378 22.97 86.26 190.97
CA ASP A 378 23.77 85.49 191.95
C ASP A 378 23.90 86.27 193.31
N ASP A 379 24.62 85.73 194.32
CA ASP A 379 24.94 86.23 195.70
C ASP A 379 23.80 86.21 196.79
N LEU A 380 23.92 85.90 198.11
CA LEU A 380 24.91 85.34 199.10
C LEU A 380 24.16 84.82 200.41
N PRO A 381 24.77 84.21 201.48
CA PRO A 381 24.11 83.21 202.39
C PRO A 381 24.02 83.41 203.96
N GLU A 382 23.22 82.55 204.65
CA GLU A 382 23.05 82.31 206.13
C GLU A 382 22.59 83.54 207.00
N LEU A 383 22.37 83.54 208.34
CA LEU A 383 22.71 82.64 209.46
C LEU A 383 21.63 82.53 210.57
N ARG A 384 21.83 81.57 211.51
CA ARG A 384 20.99 81.09 212.65
C ARG A 384 20.87 82.10 213.83
N PRO A 385 19.76 82.15 214.63
CA PRO A 385 19.21 81.03 215.46
C PRO A 385 17.64 81.01 215.62
N VAL A 386 17.03 80.49 216.72
CA VAL A 386 16.64 79.07 217.03
C VAL A 386 15.53 78.98 218.13
N ILE A 387 14.44 78.20 217.92
CA ILE A 387 13.41 77.65 218.89
C ILE A 387 12.57 78.70 219.70
N ASN A 388 11.22 78.68 219.75
CA ASN A 388 10.34 77.63 220.32
C ASN A 388 8.82 77.78 220.00
N MET A 389 7.99 76.85 220.49
CA MET A 389 6.58 77.10 220.83
C MET A 389 6.52 77.95 222.13
N GLY A 390 5.96 79.16 222.16
CA GLY A 390 5.43 79.95 221.04
C GLY A 390 3.91 79.84 220.89
N MET A 391 3.44 79.50 219.68
CA MET A 391 2.06 79.69 219.19
C MET A 391 1.60 81.17 219.12
N LYS A 392 1.42 81.68 217.89
CA LYS A 392 0.66 82.90 217.47
C LYS A 392 1.35 84.29 217.54
N LEU A 393 1.11 85.08 216.47
CA LEU A 393 0.80 86.54 216.37
C LEU A 393 1.84 87.68 216.68
N ILE A 394 1.77 88.74 215.82
CA ILE A 394 2.17 90.18 216.00
C ILE A 394 3.70 90.47 216.09
N GLY A 395 4.29 91.62 215.68
CA GLY A 395 3.83 92.77 214.85
C GLY A 395 4.51 94.15 215.19
N HIS A 396 4.73 95.00 214.16
CA HIS A 396 5.05 96.47 214.18
C HIS A 396 6.44 97.03 214.61
N VAL A 397 7.02 97.88 213.72
CA VAL A 397 7.77 99.17 213.86
C VAL A 397 8.58 99.50 215.15
N ASN A 398 9.88 99.87 215.02
CA ASN A 398 10.42 101.21 215.43
C ASN A 398 11.91 101.55 215.08
N TYR A 399 12.21 102.86 215.07
CA TYR A 399 13.46 103.60 215.46
C TYR A 399 14.87 103.40 214.80
N LEU A 400 15.42 104.54 214.34
CA LEU A 400 16.85 104.97 214.22
C LEU A 400 17.89 104.38 213.21
N THR A 401 18.73 105.32 212.74
CA THR A 401 20.18 105.29 212.43
C THR A 401 20.79 105.00 211.03
N GLU A 402 20.56 103.89 210.31
CA GLU A 402 21.59 103.44 209.32
C GLU A 402 21.12 102.99 207.91
N ALA A 403 20.01 103.53 207.38
CA ALA A 403 19.39 103.07 206.10
C ALA A 403 18.48 104.15 205.45
N LEU A 404 18.07 104.14 204.16
CA LEU A 404 18.49 103.45 202.91
C LEU A 404 17.83 104.21 201.71
N TYR A 405 18.57 104.96 200.89
CA TYR A 405 18.05 105.72 199.73
C TYR A 405 19.04 105.69 198.55
N GLY A 406 18.74 105.30 197.30
CA GLY A 406 17.57 104.54 196.81
C GLY A 406 16.45 105.34 196.12
N LYS A 407 16.51 105.48 194.77
CA LYS A 407 15.38 105.16 193.83
C LYS A 407 15.54 105.53 192.33
N ILE A 408 16.30 106.56 191.95
CA ILE A 408 16.10 107.19 190.61
C ILE A 408 16.75 106.46 189.42
N GLY A 409 17.82 105.68 189.61
CA GLY A 409 18.65 105.19 188.49
C GLY A 409 18.13 103.99 187.66
N ILE A 410 17.07 103.29 188.09
CA ILE A 410 16.78 101.92 187.60
C ILE A 410 15.77 101.86 186.44
N ALA A 411 14.88 102.85 186.30
CA ALA A 411 13.74 102.78 185.38
C ALA A 411 14.07 102.92 183.87
N LEU A 412 15.32 103.22 183.50
CA LEU A 412 15.70 103.62 182.13
C LEU A 412 16.37 102.53 181.27
N ARG A 413 16.60 101.32 181.78
CA ARG A 413 17.26 100.23 181.00
C ARG A 413 16.29 99.21 180.38
N THR A 414 15.30 98.74 181.12
CA THR A 414 14.44 97.60 180.71
C THR A 414 13.66 97.83 179.41
N GLN A 415 13.28 99.07 179.08
CA GLN A 415 12.41 99.35 177.93
C GLN A 415 13.12 99.23 176.55
N ALA A 416 14.44 99.07 176.51
CA ALA A 416 15.20 98.91 175.27
C ALA A 416 15.29 97.44 174.80
N GLU A 417 15.31 96.50 175.74
CA GLU A 417 15.66 95.09 175.49
C GLU A 417 14.44 94.29 174.97
N ASP A 418 13.26 94.48 175.56
CA ASP A 418 11.99 93.84 175.13
C ASP A 418 11.67 94.06 173.64
N LYS A 419 11.95 95.26 173.12
CA LYS A 419 11.65 95.63 171.73
C LYS A 419 12.45 94.83 170.70
N LEU A 420 13.68 94.42 171.03
CA LEU A 420 14.53 93.68 170.09
C LEU A 420 14.07 92.21 169.97
N PHE A 421 13.56 91.64 171.05
CA PHE A 421 13.06 90.26 171.12
C PHE A 421 11.78 90.04 170.29
N GLU A 422 10.86 91.00 170.29
CA GLU A 422 9.67 91.02 169.42
C GLU A 422 10.03 90.98 167.92
N MET A 423 11.04 91.75 167.50
CA MET A 423 11.46 91.82 166.10
C MET A 423 12.00 90.48 165.57
N LEU A 424 12.86 89.80 166.35
CA LEU A 424 13.46 88.53 165.96
C LEU A 424 12.42 87.39 165.81
N LYS A 425 11.34 87.42 166.60
CA LYS A 425 10.19 86.50 166.46
C LYS A 425 9.35 86.78 165.22
N ALA A 426 9.17 88.06 164.86
CA ALA A 426 8.44 88.42 163.64
C ALA A 426 9.16 87.89 162.39
N GLU A 427 10.48 88.05 162.31
CA GLU A 427 11.30 87.66 161.16
C GLU A 427 11.33 86.13 160.94
N THR A 428 11.52 85.34 162.00
CA THR A 428 11.42 83.87 161.91
C THR A 428 10.05 83.41 161.39
N SER A 429 8.97 84.02 161.87
CA SER A 429 7.60 83.68 161.43
C SER A 429 7.31 83.97 159.96
N LYS A 430 8.10 84.84 159.32
CA LYS A 430 8.00 85.17 157.89
C LYS A 430 8.66 84.11 157.02
N ILE A 431 9.89 83.69 157.38
CA ILE A 431 10.65 82.67 156.66
C ILE A 431 9.84 81.36 156.56
N GLU A 432 9.19 80.95 157.65
CA GLU A 432 8.34 79.74 157.67
C GLU A 432 7.13 79.76 156.73
N ARG A 433 6.69 80.93 156.26
CA ARG A 433 5.58 81.06 155.31
C ARG A 433 6.08 80.92 153.88
N GLU A 434 7.21 81.56 153.57
CA GLU A 434 7.87 81.48 152.26
C GLU A 434 8.31 80.05 151.95
N GLU A 435 8.89 79.34 152.94
CA GLU A 435 9.26 77.93 152.89
C GLU A 435 8.08 77.02 152.47
N LYS A 436 6.92 77.19 153.14
CA LYS A 436 5.70 76.38 152.91
C LYS A 436 5.06 76.63 151.54
N GLU A 437 5.14 77.84 150.99
CA GLU A 437 4.65 78.13 149.64
C GLU A 437 5.47 77.41 148.55
N ILE A 438 6.78 77.36 148.70
CA ILE A 438 7.67 76.72 147.71
C ILE A 438 7.45 75.21 147.69
N ILE A 439 7.30 74.58 148.87
CA ILE A 439 6.99 73.15 149.00
C ILE A 439 5.65 72.80 148.32
N LYS A 440 4.64 73.69 148.36
CA LYS A 440 3.35 73.47 147.66
C LYS A 440 3.54 73.44 146.14
N LYS A 441 4.28 74.41 145.58
CA LYS A 441 4.55 74.52 144.14
C LYS A 441 5.33 73.31 143.60
N ILE A 442 6.29 72.77 144.36
CA ILE A 442 7.02 71.53 144.02
C ILE A 442 6.07 70.34 143.89
N LYS A 443 5.08 70.19 144.79
CA LYS A 443 4.12 69.06 144.74
C LYS A 443 3.21 69.14 143.51
N GLU A 444 2.68 70.32 143.20
CA GLU A 444 1.82 70.55 142.04
C GLU A 444 2.53 70.19 140.71
N LYS A 445 3.80 70.59 140.58
CA LYS A 445 4.65 70.26 139.41
C LYS A 445 4.95 68.76 139.29
N ASN A 446 5.17 68.07 140.41
CA ASN A 446 5.38 66.62 140.42
C ASN A 446 4.13 65.81 140.00
N GLU A 447 2.93 66.29 140.27
CA GLU A 447 1.70 65.65 139.79
C GLU A 447 1.49 65.83 138.28
N GLN A 448 1.85 67.00 137.73
CA GLN A 448 1.83 67.25 136.28
C GLN A 448 2.73 66.27 135.51
N ILE A 449 3.97 66.03 135.97
CA ILE A 449 4.90 65.06 135.38
C ILE A 449 4.31 63.63 135.36
N LYS A 450 3.66 63.20 136.46
CA LYS A 450 2.99 61.89 136.51
C LYS A 450 1.84 61.78 135.49
N GLY A 451 1.12 62.89 135.25
CA GLY A 451 0.07 62.97 134.23
C GLY A 451 0.60 62.84 132.80
N ILE A 452 1.76 63.42 132.50
CA ILE A 452 2.44 63.33 131.19
C ILE A 452 2.87 61.88 130.92
N LYS A 453 3.61 61.25 131.85
CA LYS A 453 4.13 59.87 131.68
C LYS A 453 3.05 58.82 131.38
N LYS A 454 1.87 58.95 131.99
CA LYS A 454 0.76 58.01 131.74
C LYS A 454 0.26 58.09 130.29
N LYS A 455 0.12 59.30 129.76
CA LYS A 455 -0.30 59.54 128.37
C LYS A 455 0.76 59.11 127.37
N GLU A 456 2.04 59.35 127.66
CA GLU A 456 3.15 58.93 126.79
C GLU A 456 3.20 57.40 126.64
N ALA A 457 2.94 56.65 127.73
CA ALA A 457 2.82 55.19 127.67
C ALA A 457 1.62 54.73 126.81
N GLU A 458 0.45 55.37 126.94
CA GLU A 458 -0.75 55.07 126.16
C GLU A 458 -0.53 55.32 124.64
N LEU A 459 0.19 56.37 124.26
CA LEU A 459 0.56 56.66 122.87
C LEU A 459 1.57 55.63 122.32
N ASN A 460 2.59 55.25 123.09
CA ASN A 460 3.57 54.24 122.67
C ASN A 460 2.92 52.86 122.44
N GLU A 461 1.93 52.47 123.24
CA GLU A 461 1.18 51.22 123.03
C GLU A 461 0.38 51.24 121.72
N ASN A 462 -0.18 52.40 121.34
CA ASN A 462 -0.91 52.56 120.08
C ASN A 462 0.02 52.55 118.87
N LEU A 463 1.19 53.20 118.96
CA LEU A 463 2.21 53.16 117.92
C LEU A 463 2.66 51.72 117.63
N LEU A 464 2.93 50.93 118.68
CA LEU A 464 3.27 49.50 118.56
C LEU A 464 2.17 48.69 117.85
N LYS A 465 0.89 48.99 118.05
CA LYS A 465 -0.22 48.32 117.33
C LYS A 465 -0.23 48.65 115.84
N PHE A 466 0.10 49.89 115.45
CA PHE A 466 0.16 50.28 114.03
C PHE A 466 1.41 49.75 113.31
N GLU A 467 2.53 49.59 114.01
CA GLU A 467 3.75 49.03 113.42
C GLU A 467 3.73 47.48 113.36
N SER A 468 3.23 46.80 114.40
CA SER A 468 3.26 45.33 114.48
C SER A 468 2.26 44.59 113.58
N ALA A 469 1.21 45.26 113.09
CA ALA A 469 0.19 44.66 112.22
C ALA A 469 0.73 44.35 110.81
N LYS A 470 1.49 43.25 110.64
CA LYS A 470 2.09 42.92 109.33
C LYS A 470 1.07 42.66 108.23
N ASP A 471 -0.06 42.01 108.55
CA ASP A 471 -1.11 41.74 107.57
C ASP A 471 -2.00 42.96 107.33
N ILE A 472 -2.11 43.36 106.07
CA ILE A 472 -3.15 44.28 105.62
C ILE A 472 -4.49 43.55 105.75
N LYS A 473 -5.40 44.06 106.59
CA LYS A 473 -6.79 43.58 106.62
C LYS A 473 -7.46 43.94 105.31
N GLU A 474 -7.55 42.96 104.40
CA GLU A 474 -8.23 43.08 103.12
C GLU A 474 -9.63 43.67 103.28
N THR A 475 -9.94 44.73 102.53
CA THR A 475 -11.29 45.30 102.46
C THR A 475 -12.27 44.29 101.83
N PRO A 476 -13.58 44.39 102.12
CA PRO A 476 -14.58 43.55 101.46
C PRO A 476 -14.53 43.68 99.93
N GLU A 477 -14.29 44.90 99.43
CA GLU A 477 -14.15 45.22 98.00
C GLU A 477 -13.00 44.43 97.34
N LEU A 478 -11.83 44.38 97.98
CA LEU A 478 -10.67 43.62 97.49
C LEU A 478 -10.97 42.10 97.40
N LYS A 479 -11.83 41.59 98.30
CA LYS A 479 -12.26 40.17 98.31
C LYS A 479 -13.32 39.85 97.27
N GLU A 480 -14.20 40.79 96.93
CA GLU A 480 -15.19 40.64 95.86
C GLU A 480 -14.49 40.61 94.50
N LEU A 481 -13.60 41.58 94.22
CA LEU A 481 -12.83 41.66 92.97
C LEU A 481 -11.98 40.39 92.73
N LYS A 482 -11.31 39.87 93.76
CA LYS A 482 -10.55 38.60 93.66
C LYS A 482 -11.44 37.42 93.26
N LYS A 483 -12.62 37.26 93.89
CA LYS A 483 -13.59 36.20 93.55
C LYS A 483 -14.18 36.36 92.15
N GLU A 484 -14.35 37.59 91.68
CA GLU A 484 -14.85 37.85 90.33
C GLU A 484 -13.79 37.47 89.28
N LYS A 485 -12.52 37.79 89.51
CA LYS A 485 -11.38 37.31 88.71
C LYS A 485 -11.34 35.78 88.64
N GLU A 486 -11.40 35.10 89.79
CA GLU A 486 -11.41 33.62 89.87
C GLU A 486 -12.56 33.00 89.04
N ARG A 487 -13.74 33.62 89.03
CA ARG A 487 -14.90 33.19 88.21
C ARG A 487 -14.68 33.38 86.71
N LEU A 488 -13.98 34.43 86.29
CA LEU A 488 -13.65 34.65 84.88
C LEU A 488 -12.56 33.66 84.42
N GLU A 489 -11.51 33.47 85.21
CA GLU A 489 -10.43 32.52 84.92
C GLU A 489 -10.96 31.07 84.83
N ALA A 490 -11.91 30.68 85.68
CA ALA A 490 -12.60 29.39 85.59
C ALA A 490 -13.38 29.21 84.27
N LYS A 491 -14.17 30.22 83.85
CA LYS A 491 -14.91 30.19 82.57
C LYS A 491 -14.00 30.13 81.35
N ILE A 492 -12.87 30.82 81.39
CA ILE A 492 -11.84 30.77 80.33
C ILE A 492 -11.27 29.34 80.24
N GLY A 493 -11.05 28.65 81.36
CA GLY A 493 -10.64 27.25 81.40
C GLY A 493 -11.68 26.30 80.80
N GLU A 494 -12.95 26.46 81.16
CA GLU A 494 -14.06 25.63 80.66
C GLU A 494 -14.19 25.70 79.13
N ILE A 495 -14.25 26.92 78.55
CA ILE A 495 -14.43 27.12 77.11
C ILE A 495 -13.19 26.65 76.32
N ARG A 496 -11.97 26.72 76.91
CA ARG A 496 -10.76 26.11 76.31
C ARG A 496 -10.88 24.59 76.21
N GLY A 497 -11.30 23.92 77.30
CA GLY A 497 -11.49 22.46 77.30
C GLY A 497 -12.62 21.99 76.38
N GLU A 498 -13.60 22.84 76.07
CA GLU A 498 -14.56 22.58 74.99
C GLU A 498 -13.94 22.73 73.59
N LYS A 499 -13.11 23.75 73.38
CA LYS A 499 -12.42 24.01 72.09
C LYS A 499 -11.44 22.89 71.74
N GLU A 500 -10.70 22.34 72.69
CA GLU A 500 -9.81 21.18 72.49
C GLU A 500 -10.60 19.95 71.99
N LYS A 501 -11.75 19.64 72.61
CA LYS A 501 -12.67 18.56 72.19
C LYS A 501 -13.30 18.78 70.81
N LEU A 502 -13.31 20.02 70.29
CA LEU A 502 -13.73 20.33 68.92
C LEU A 502 -12.57 20.15 67.93
N PHE A 503 -11.32 20.45 68.32
CA PHE A 503 -10.14 20.14 67.50
C PHE A 503 -9.91 18.64 67.31
N GLU A 504 -9.97 17.83 68.38
CA GLU A 504 -9.85 16.36 68.26
C GLU A 504 -10.85 15.75 67.26
N LYS A 505 -12.06 16.33 67.18
CA LYS A 505 -13.09 15.90 66.22
C LYS A 505 -12.71 16.26 64.79
N ILE A 506 -12.14 17.45 64.56
CA ILE A 506 -11.67 17.87 63.23
C ILE A 506 -10.51 16.97 62.79
N GLU A 507 -9.53 16.73 63.66
CA GLU A 507 -8.35 15.89 63.40
C GLU A 507 -8.75 14.47 62.97
N LYS A 508 -9.70 13.84 63.68
CA LYS A 508 -10.26 12.52 63.33
C LYS A 508 -10.99 12.47 61.97
N PHE A 509 -11.40 13.62 61.41
CA PHE A 509 -11.92 13.67 60.03
C PHE A 509 -10.82 13.83 58.97
N GLU A 510 -9.57 14.17 59.34
CA GLU A 510 -8.49 14.48 58.40
C GLU A 510 -7.75 13.25 57.85
N GLU A 511 -7.94 12.05 58.44
CA GLU A 511 -7.37 10.80 57.93
C GLU A 511 -8.08 10.27 56.67
N VAL A 512 -9.37 10.57 56.49
CA VAL A 512 -10.25 10.00 55.44
C VAL A 512 -9.77 10.24 53.99
N PRO A 513 -9.25 11.43 53.59
CA PRO A 513 -8.91 11.72 52.19
C PRO A 513 -7.86 10.80 51.56
N LEU A 514 -6.98 10.18 52.36
CA LEU A 514 -5.88 9.35 51.86
C LEU A 514 -6.34 8.11 51.08
N LYS A 515 -7.49 7.52 51.44
CA LYS A 515 -8.09 6.41 50.67
C LYS A 515 -8.67 6.89 49.35
N GLN A 516 -9.37 8.02 49.36
CA GLN A 516 -9.95 8.62 48.15
C GLN A 516 -8.89 8.97 47.10
N THR A 517 -7.65 9.28 47.51
CA THR A 517 -6.52 9.44 46.57
C THR A 517 -5.98 8.12 46.01
N GLN A 518 -6.16 6.98 46.69
CA GLN A 518 -5.72 5.67 46.18
C GLN A 518 -6.70 5.17 45.10
N ASP A 519 -7.99 5.08 45.41
CA ASP A 519 -9.01 4.52 44.51
C ASP A 519 -9.11 5.31 43.19
N ASN A 520 -9.01 6.64 43.25
CA ASN A 520 -8.96 7.49 42.05
C ASN A 520 -7.72 7.21 41.18
N THR A 521 -6.57 6.82 41.76
CA THR A 521 -5.41 6.42 40.95
C THR A 521 -5.55 5.03 40.33
N GLU A 522 -6.37 4.14 40.90
CA GLU A 522 -6.70 2.83 40.30
C GLU A 522 -7.64 3.03 39.11
N LEU A 523 -8.70 3.85 39.28
CA LEU A 523 -9.62 4.24 38.22
C LEU A 523 -8.89 4.85 37.01
N VAL A 524 -7.97 5.81 37.24
CA VAL A 524 -7.16 6.41 36.16
C VAL A 524 -6.23 5.40 35.48
N LYS A 525 -5.67 4.40 36.20
CA LYS A 525 -4.86 3.33 35.57
C LYS A 525 -5.71 2.48 34.62
N GLU A 526 -6.91 2.07 35.04
CA GLU A 526 -7.79 1.23 34.21
C GLU A 526 -8.38 2.01 33.03
N GLU A 527 -8.65 3.32 33.16
CA GLU A 527 -9.04 4.18 32.02
C GLU A 527 -7.90 4.29 30.99
N ILE A 528 -6.64 4.39 31.44
CA ILE A 528 -5.46 4.37 30.55
C ILE A 528 -5.28 2.99 29.88
N GLN A 529 -5.53 1.88 30.59
CA GLN A 529 -5.49 0.54 30.00
C GLN A 529 -6.61 0.33 28.97
N LEU A 530 -7.83 0.81 29.24
CA LEU A 530 -8.93 0.76 28.29
C LEU A 530 -8.59 1.53 27.01
N ALA A 531 -8.15 2.79 27.14
CA ALA A 531 -7.76 3.64 26.02
C ALA A 531 -6.63 3.02 25.18
N LYS A 532 -5.68 2.34 25.85
CA LYS A 532 -4.61 1.60 25.17
C LYS A 532 -5.15 0.39 24.40
N ILE A 533 -6.04 -0.41 24.99
CA ILE A 533 -6.63 -1.58 24.32
C ILE A 533 -7.54 -1.17 23.14
N THR A 534 -8.30 -0.08 23.25
CA THR A 534 -9.06 0.45 22.11
C THR A 534 -8.14 0.94 20.99
N GLY A 535 -7.03 1.60 21.31
CA GLY A 535 -6.03 2.00 20.29
C GLY A 535 -5.32 0.80 19.64
N GLU A 536 -4.99 -0.25 20.39
CA GLU A 536 -4.42 -1.49 19.84
C GLU A 536 -5.44 -2.25 18.98
N LEU A 537 -6.75 -2.22 19.31
CA LEU A 537 -7.83 -2.72 18.46
C LEU A 537 -7.97 -1.90 17.17
N GLU A 538 -8.07 -0.58 17.25
CA GLU A 538 -8.20 0.31 16.09
C GLU A 538 -7.04 0.15 15.10
N GLN A 539 -5.79 0.02 15.59
CA GLN A 539 -4.62 -0.27 14.76
C GLN A 539 -4.70 -1.64 14.06
N ILE A 540 -5.28 -2.66 14.71
CA ILE A 540 -5.49 -3.98 14.10
C ILE A 540 -6.63 -3.90 13.06
N GLU A 541 -7.72 -3.21 13.37
CA GLU A 541 -8.85 -3.03 12.45
C GLU A 541 -8.44 -2.22 11.19
N GLU A 542 -7.71 -1.11 11.33
CA GLU A 542 -7.14 -0.38 10.19
C GLU A 542 -6.15 -1.23 9.39
N ARG A 543 -5.27 -1.98 10.05
CA ARG A 543 -4.29 -2.84 9.38
C ARG A 543 -4.96 -3.96 8.59
N VAL A 544 -5.96 -4.64 9.15
CA VAL A 544 -6.71 -5.70 8.47
C VAL A 544 -7.46 -5.14 7.26
N LYS A 545 -8.06 -3.96 7.40
CA LYS A 545 -8.74 -3.25 6.32
C LYS A 545 -7.78 -2.80 5.21
N GLY A 546 -6.57 -2.37 5.57
CA GLY A 546 -5.53 -1.94 4.62
C GLY A 546 -4.83 -3.10 3.90
N GLU A 547 -4.45 -4.16 4.61
CA GLU A 547 -3.73 -5.31 4.02
C GLU A 547 -4.65 -6.32 3.31
N TYR A 548 -5.89 -6.51 3.78
CA TYR A 548 -6.78 -7.59 3.30
C TYR A 548 -8.15 -7.14 2.79
N GLY A 549 -8.55 -5.88 3.03
CA GLY A 549 -9.83 -5.30 2.61
C GLY A 549 -11.03 -5.67 3.50
N LEU A 550 -10.81 -6.36 4.62
CA LEU A 550 -11.87 -6.86 5.50
C LEU A 550 -12.23 -5.84 6.59
N THR A 551 -13.51 -5.71 6.89
CA THR A 551 -14.00 -5.10 8.14
C THR A 551 -13.93 -6.08 9.31
N ARG A 552 -14.06 -5.57 10.54
CA ARG A 552 -14.12 -6.41 11.75
C ARG A 552 -15.27 -7.41 11.75
N GLU A 553 -16.43 -7.04 11.23
CA GLU A 553 -17.59 -7.92 11.17
C GLU A 553 -17.32 -9.11 10.22
N GLU A 554 -16.77 -8.84 9.04
CA GLU A 554 -16.36 -9.85 8.06
C GLU A 554 -15.18 -10.72 8.55
N LEU A 555 -14.28 -10.15 9.37
CA LEU A 555 -13.16 -10.87 10.00
C LEU A 555 -13.67 -11.87 11.05
N LEU A 556 -14.58 -11.44 11.93
CA LEU A 556 -15.15 -12.28 12.98
C LEU A 556 -16.11 -13.35 12.42
N ALA A 557 -16.79 -13.05 11.31
CA ALA A 557 -17.71 -13.97 10.63
C ALA A 557 -17.03 -15.15 9.90
N GLN A 558 -15.70 -15.21 9.82
CA GLN A 558 -15.02 -16.37 9.23
C GLN A 558 -15.05 -17.58 10.15
N GLU A 559 -15.31 -18.78 9.60
CA GLU A 559 -15.31 -20.07 10.32
C GLU A 559 -13.91 -20.53 10.79
N THR A 560 -12.86 -19.73 10.56
CA THR A 560 -11.49 -20.05 10.98
C THR A 560 -11.33 -19.94 12.50
N GLU A 561 -11.23 -21.08 13.18
CA GLU A 561 -10.74 -21.18 14.56
C GLU A 561 -9.23 -21.39 14.59
N LEU A 562 -8.53 -20.75 15.54
CA LEU A 562 -7.09 -20.88 15.70
C LEU A 562 -6.69 -21.27 17.13
N SER A 563 -6.28 -22.52 17.31
CA SER A 563 -5.99 -23.12 18.62
C SER A 563 -4.66 -22.71 19.25
N ASN A 564 -3.71 -22.11 18.50
CA ASN A 564 -2.43 -21.65 19.04
C ASN A 564 -1.82 -20.49 18.22
N LEU A 565 -1.91 -19.27 18.76
CA LEU A 565 -1.41 -18.05 18.12
C LEU A 565 0.11 -18.06 17.86
N SER A 566 0.89 -18.70 18.74
CA SER A 566 2.36 -18.75 18.63
C SER A 566 2.80 -19.63 17.46
N ARG A 567 2.20 -20.82 17.33
CA ARG A 567 2.45 -21.74 16.22
C ARG A 567 2.04 -21.12 14.88
N ALA A 568 0.90 -20.42 14.84
CA ALA A 568 0.42 -19.74 13.65
C ALA A 568 1.37 -18.62 13.18
N LYS A 569 1.88 -17.80 14.11
CA LYS A 569 2.87 -16.76 13.79
C LYS A 569 4.17 -17.36 13.24
N GLY A 570 4.63 -18.48 13.79
CA GLY A 570 5.77 -19.24 13.24
C GLY A 570 5.52 -19.77 11.82
N GLU A 571 4.34 -20.32 11.53
CA GLU A 571 3.96 -20.78 10.17
C GLU A 571 3.91 -19.60 9.19
N ALA A 572 3.31 -18.47 9.59
CA ALA A 572 3.26 -17.25 8.79
C ALA A 572 4.65 -16.66 8.50
N ASP A 573 5.55 -16.62 9.48
CA ASP A 573 6.92 -16.12 9.29
C ASP A 573 7.78 -17.06 8.43
N GLU A 574 7.57 -18.38 8.49
CA GLU A 574 8.22 -19.31 7.55
C GLU A 574 7.69 -19.12 6.13
N LEU A 575 6.37 -19.00 5.93
CA LEU A 575 5.78 -18.73 4.61
C LEU A 575 6.26 -17.39 4.04
N LYS A 576 6.37 -16.33 4.86
CA LYS A 576 7.00 -15.05 4.48
C LYS A 576 8.48 -15.20 4.13
N ARG A 577 9.22 -16.11 4.79
CA ARG A 577 10.60 -16.42 4.40
C ARG A 577 10.64 -17.11 3.03
N ARG A 578 9.79 -18.11 2.78
CA ARG A 578 9.67 -18.80 1.49
C ARG A 578 9.25 -17.86 0.34
N LEU A 579 8.35 -16.90 0.56
CA LEU A 579 8.02 -15.88 -0.44
C LEU A 579 9.23 -15.04 -0.85
N ARG A 580 10.03 -14.58 0.13
CA ARG A 580 11.28 -13.85 -0.12
C ARG A 580 12.37 -14.71 -0.76
N GLU A 581 12.44 -16.00 -0.42
CA GLU A 581 13.32 -16.98 -1.10
C GLU A 581 12.90 -17.22 -2.57
N LEU A 582 11.61 -17.03 -2.88
CA LEU A 582 11.08 -17.11 -4.25
C LEU A 582 11.19 -15.79 -5.03
N GLU A 583 11.45 -14.64 -4.41
CA GLU A 583 11.57 -13.37 -5.14
C GLU A 583 12.90 -13.28 -5.93
N PRO A 584 12.92 -12.67 -7.12
CA PRO A 584 11.77 -12.14 -7.87
C PRO A 584 10.94 -13.25 -8.55
N VAL A 585 9.66 -12.95 -8.75
CA VAL A 585 8.67 -13.80 -9.44
C VAL A 585 7.93 -12.97 -10.50
N ASN A 586 7.86 -13.46 -11.74
CA ASN A 586 6.94 -12.94 -12.75
C ASN A 586 5.58 -13.66 -12.61
N LEU A 587 4.56 -12.98 -12.09
CA LEU A 587 3.21 -13.56 -11.97
C LEU A 587 2.49 -13.70 -13.33
N MET A 588 2.87 -12.91 -14.35
CA MET A 588 2.33 -13.01 -15.70
C MET A 588 2.85 -14.25 -16.45
N ALA A 589 3.95 -14.84 -15.99
CA ALA A 589 4.55 -16.04 -16.61
C ALA A 589 3.58 -17.23 -16.72
N ILE A 590 2.55 -17.30 -15.86
CA ILE A 590 1.51 -18.34 -15.91
C ILE A 590 0.70 -18.20 -17.22
N ASP A 591 0.10 -17.02 -17.43
CA ASP A 591 -0.70 -16.69 -18.60
C ASP A 591 0.14 -16.61 -19.89
N GLU A 592 1.43 -16.28 -19.77
CA GLU A 592 2.39 -16.25 -20.88
C GLU A 592 2.80 -17.67 -21.30
N TYR A 593 3.10 -18.55 -20.33
CA TYR A 593 3.38 -19.97 -20.60
C TYR A 593 2.20 -20.65 -21.29
N GLU A 594 0.97 -20.45 -20.83
CA GLU A 594 -0.21 -21.10 -21.39
C GLU A 594 -0.42 -20.70 -22.87
N LYS A 595 -0.29 -19.41 -23.21
CA LYS A 595 -0.35 -18.91 -24.60
C LYS A 595 0.81 -19.40 -25.48
N VAL A 596 2.03 -19.46 -24.94
CA VAL A 596 3.20 -19.95 -25.67
C VAL A 596 3.11 -21.46 -25.90
N LYS A 597 2.55 -22.21 -24.96
CA LYS A 597 2.29 -23.65 -25.09
C LYS A 597 1.24 -23.95 -26.16
N GLU A 598 0.09 -23.28 -26.15
CA GLU A 598 -0.92 -23.40 -27.22
C GLU A 598 -0.31 -23.17 -28.60
N ARG A 599 0.58 -22.16 -28.72
CA ARG A 599 1.30 -21.86 -29.95
C ARG A 599 2.35 -22.93 -30.32
N PHE A 600 3.06 -23.49 -29.34
CA PHE A 600 4.02 -24.58 -29.55
C PHE A 600 3.33 -25.88 -30.03
N ASP A 601 2.19 -26.22 -29.42
CA ASP A 601 1.40 -27.40 -29.78
C ASP A 601 0.81 -27.23 -31.19
N PHE A 602 0.24 -26.06 -31.52
CA PHE A 602 -0.23 -25.74 -32.88
C PHE A 602 0.87 -25.85 -33.94
N ILE A 603 2.05 -25.26 -33.68
CA ILE A 603 3.21 -25.34 -34.58
C ILE A 603 3.72 -26.77 -34.71
N THR A 604 3.64 -27.57 -33.64
CA THR A 604 3.97 -29.00 -33.67
C THR A 604 3.02 -29.81 -34.56
N THR A 605 1.71 -29.53 -34.54
CA THR A 605 0.75 -30.14 -35.48
C THR A 605 1.04 -29.72 -36.93
N GLN A 606 1.24 -28.43 -37.19
CA GLN A 606 1.59 -27.95 -38.54
C GLN A 606 2.89 -28.57 -39.07
N HIS A 607 3.90 -28.78 -38.20
CA HIS A 607 5.13 -29.48 -38.54
C HIS A 607 4.90 -30.95 -38.91
N THR A 608 3.99 -31.67 -38.25
CA THR A 608 3.65 -33.06 -38.62
C THR A 608 2.86 -33.12 -39.94
N ASP A 609 1.89 -32.23 -40.13
CA ASP A 609 1.05 -32.19 -41.33
C ASP A 609 1.88 -31.92 -42.60
N ILE A 610 2.81 -30.97 -42.52
CA ILE A 610 3.71 -30.61 -43.64
C ILE A 610 4.74 -31.72 -43.91
N ASN A 611 5.21 -32.44 -42.87
CA ASN A 611 6.03 -33.64 -43.09
C ASN A 611 5.26 -34.74 -43.83
N GLN A 612 4.00 -34.96 -43.48
CA GLN A 612 3.17 -35.94 -44.17
C GLN A 612 2.85 -35.51 -45.61
N ALA A 613 2.58 -34.22 -45.84
CA ALA A 613 2.43 -33.65 -47.18
C ALA A 613 3.69 -33.84 -48.04
N ARG A 614 4.89 -33.60 -47.47
CA ARG A 614 6.19 -33.85 -48.13
C ARG A 614 6.33 -35.32 -48.53
N ALA A 615 6.06 -36.25 -47.62
CA ALA A 615 6.12 -37.69 -47.92
C ALA A 615 5.16 -38.08 -49.05
N ASN A 616 3.92 -37.57 -49.04
CA ASN A 616 2.92 -37.81 -50.07
C ASN A 616 3.31 -37.24 -51.46
N LEU A 617 4.07 -36.14 -51.50
CA LEU A 617 4.60 -35.59 -52.75
C LEU A 617 5.74 -36.45 -53.32
N ILE A 618 6.61 -36.99 -52.45
CA ILE A 618 7.70 -37.89 -52.84
C ILE A 618 7.16 -39.21 -53.40
N THR A 619 6.17 -39.83 -52.74
CA THR A 619 5.53 -41.05 -53.26
C THR A 619 4.81 -40.80 -54.58
N LEU A 620 4.13 -39.66 -54.74
CA LEU A 620 3.49 -39.26 -55.99
C LEU A 620 4.49 -39.11 -57.16
N ILE A 621 5.71 -38.63 -56.91
CA ILE A 621 6.77 -38.58 -57.95
C ILE A 621 7.13 -40.00 -58.41
N GLY A 622 7.38 -40.92 -57.48
CA GLY A 622 7.67 -42.33 -57.81
C GLY A 622 6.53 -43.03 -58.57
N ASP A 623 5.29 -42.78 -58.16
CA ASP A 623 4.07 -43.25 -58.84
C ASP A 623 3.95 -42.75 -60.29
N LEU A 624 4.39 -41.52 -60.57
CA LEU A 624 4.37 -40.91 -61.90
C LEU A 624 5.49 -41.49 -62.78
N ASP A 625 6.71 -41.62 -62.27
CA ASP A 625 7.85 -42.17 -63.02
C ASP A 625 7.68 -43.67 -63.31
N GLY A 626 7.12 -44.44 -62.38
CA GLY A 626 6.80 -45.87 -62.59
C GLY A 626 5.82 -46.06 -63.74
N LYS A 627 4.68 -45.33 -63.72
CA LYS A 627 3.66 -45.37 -64.78
C LYS A 627 4.17 -44.82 -66.11
N ALA A 628 5.03 -43.80 -66.09
CA ALA A 628 5.70 -43.29 -67.28
C ALA A 628 6.52 -44.39 -67.98
N LYS A 629 7.33 -45.13 -67.22
CA LYS A 629 8.19 -46.20 -67.75
C LYS A 629 7.41 -47.42 -68.23
N GLU A 630 6.37 -47.82 -67.50
CA GLU A 630 5.45 -48.90 -67.90
C GLU A 630 4.76 -48.57 -69.23
N ASN A 631 4.13 -47.39 -69.34
CA ASN A 631 3.39 -46.99 -70.53
C ASN A 631 4.32 -46.79 -71.75
N PHE A 632 5.56 -46.33 -71.52
CA PHE A 632 6.57 -46.23 -72.57
C PHE A 632 6.91 -47.60 -73.18
N ASN A 633 7.23 -48.59 -72.35
CA ASN A 633 7.65 -49.91 -72.80
C ASN A 633 6.52 -50.63 -73.57
N LEU A 634 5.29 -50.62 -73.04
CA LEU A 634 4.12 -51.23 -73.69
C LEU A 634 3.82 -50.59 -75.06
N THR A 635 3.97 -49.27 -75.17
CA THR A 635 3.80 -48.57 -76.45
C THR A 635 4.95 -48.91 -77.41
N MET A 636 6.19 -48.97 -76.92
CA MET A 636 7.38 -49.29 -77.74
C MET A 636 7.28 -50.66 -78.42
N GLU A 637 6.81 -51.69 -77.69
CA GLU A 637 6.52 -53.01 -78.28
C GLU A 637 5.43 -52.94 -79.35
N THR A 638 4.39 -52.14 -79.10
CA THR A 638 3.26 -51.94 -80.04
C THR A 638 3.69 -51.20 -81.31
N ILE A 639 4.51 -50.15 -81.20
CA ILE A 639 5.11 -49.43 -82.33
C ILE A 639 5.99 -50.39 -83.13
N SER A 640 6.87 -51.15 -82.48
CA SER A 640 7.78 -52.10 -83.14
C SER A 640 7.01 -53.14 -83.97
N LYS A 641 5.93 -53.69 -83.41
CA LYS A 641 5.02 -54.61 -84.12
C LYS A 641 4.32 -53.94 -85.32
N ASN A 642 3.70 -52.78 -85.11
CA ASN A 642 3.00 -52.04 -86.16
C ASN A 642 3.94 -51.59 -87.29
N PHE A 643 5.17 -51.19 -86.95
CA PHE A 643 6.18 -50.75 -87.91
C PHE A 643 6.67 -51.91 -88.77
N LYS A 644 6.94 -53.08 -88.18
CA LYS A 644 7.31 -54.27 -88.96
C LYS A 644 6.21 -54.67 -89.95
N GLU A 645 4.95 -54.64 -89.54
CA GLU A 645 3.80 -54.95 -90.41
C GLU A 645 3.68 -53.96 -91.58
N ILE A 646 3.66 -52.65 -91.30
CA ILE A 646 3.50 -51.59 -92.31
C ILE A 646 4.70 -51.54 -93.26
N PHE A 647 5.93 -51.63 -92.75
CA PHE A 647 7.13 -51.64 -93.57
C PHE A 647 7.18 -52.86 -94.49
N SER A 648 6.82 -54.05 -94.00
CA SER A 648 6.79 -55.25 -94.85
C SER A 648 5.74 -55.15 -95.97
N SER A 649 4.59 -54.50 -95.71
CA SER A 649 3.56 -54.21 -96.71
C SER A 649 3.94 -53.09 -97.70
N LEU A 650 4.87 -52.19 -97.36
CA LEU A 650 5.35 -51.14 -98.26
C LEU A 650 6.54 -51.61 -99.11
N PHE A 651 7.43 -52.46 -98.56
CA PHE A 651 8.65 -52.94 -99.22
C PHE A 651 8.60 -54.41 -99.70
N ASP A 652 7.41 -54.99 -99.86
CA ASP A 652 7.17 -56.36 -100.35
C ASP A 652 8.05 -57.43 -99.66
N GLY A 653 7.95 -57.47 -98.32
CA GLY A 653 8.69 -58.45 -97.50
C GLY A 653 9.95 -57.91 -96.80
N GLY A 654 10.08 -56.60 -96.63
CA GLY A 654 11.14 -56.01 -95.82
C GLY A 654 11.00 -56.27 -94.31
N GLU A 655 12.12 -56.17 -93.57
CA GLU A 655 12.16 -56.25 -92.10
C GLU A 655 12.68 -54.96 -91.45
N VAL A 656 12.32 -54.74 -90.18
CA VAL A 656 12.76 -53.62 -89.36
C VAL A 656 13.04 -54.08 -87.92
N LYS A 657 13.96 -53.39 -87.24
CA LYS A 657 14.25 -53.54 -85.82
C LYS A 657 14.37 -52.14 -85.17
N ILE A 658 13.78 -51.99 -83.99
CA ILE A 658 13.95 -50.82 -83.12
C ILE A 658 14.63 -51.29 -81.83
N GLU A 659 15.64 -50.58 -81.34
CA GLU A 659 16.34 -50.87 -80.09
C GLU A 659 16.52 -49.60 -79.25
N ILE A 660 16.65 -49.76 -77.93
CA ILE A 660 17.02 -48.68 -77.00
C ILE A 660 18.50 -48.86 -76.68
N ASN A 661 19.28 -47.79 -76.84
CA ASN A 661 20.73 -47.78 -76.61
C ASN A 661 21.09 -47.39 -75.16
N GLU A 662 22.38 -47.44 -74.82
CA GLU A 662 22.89 -47.18 -73.47
C GLU A 662 22.62 -45.74 -72.97
N ASN A 663 22.48 -44.77 -73.88
CA ASN A 663 22.09 -43.39 -73.58
C ASN A 663 20.57 -43.20 -73.41
N GLU A 664 19.82 -44.30 -73.32
CA GLU A 664 18.35 -44.33 -73.34
C GLU A 664 17.72 -43.80 -74.66
N GLY A 665 18.52 -43.55 -75.69
CA GLY A 665 18.07 -43.14 -77.04
C GLY A 665 17.53 -44.31 -77.87
N ILE A 666 16.84 -44.03 -78.97
CA ILE A 666 16.20 -45.04 -79.82
C ILE A 666 16.92 -45.15 -81.16
N ASP A 667 17.39 -46.34 -81.50
CA ASP A 667 18.01 -46.67 -82.78
C ASP A 667 17.12 -47.56 -83.64
N ILE A 668 17.19 -47.35 -84.96
CA ILE A 668 16.37 -48.05 -85.96
C ILE A 668 17.29 -48.61 -87.05
N SER A 669 17.18 -49.91 -87.28
CA SER A 669 17.85 -50.63 -88.38
C SER A 669 16.79 -51.23 -89.30
N VAL A 670 17.00 -51.17 -90.62
CA VAL A 670 16.05 -51.65 -91.63
C VAL A 670 16.68 -52.60 -92.64
N CYS A 671 15.85 -53.44 -93.23
CA CYS A 671 16.21 -54.40 -94.27
C CYS A 671 15.15 -54.35 -95.39
N PRO A 672 15.27 -53.44 -96.38
CA PRO A 672 14.37 -53.41 -97.52
C PRO A 672 14.58 -54.65 -98.39
N SER A 673 13.50 -55.40 -98.64
CA SER A 673 13.38 -56.48 -99.64
C SER A 673 14.57 -57.48 -99.67
N GLY A 674 14.92 -58.05 -98.51
CA GLY A 674 15.90 -59.15 -98.41
C GLY A 674 17.37 -58.77 -98.58
N ARG A 675 17.73 -57.48 -98.44
CA ARG A 675 19.13 -57.02 -98.44
C ARG A 675 19.83 -57.33 -97.09
N LYS A 676 20.99 -56.72 -96.85
CA LYS A 676 21.60 -56.67 -95.50
C LYS A 676 20.90 -55.61 -94.66
N TRP A 677 20.99 -55.75 -93.34
CA TRP A 677 20.61 -54.70 -92.39
C TRP A 677 21.42 -53.41 -92.64
N LEU A 678 20.72 -52.27 -92.70
CA LEU A 678 21.27 -50.95 -92.94
C LEU A 678 20.79 -49.97 -91.86
N ASN A 679 21.70 -49.09 -91.45
CA ASN A 679 21.36 -47.88 -90.70
C ASN A 679 20.70 -46.85 -91.62
N LEU A 680 19.81 -46.02 -91.07
CA LEU A 680 19.00 -45.05 -91.83
C LEU A 680 19.80 -44.14 -92.78
N SER A 681 21.04 -43.78 -92.41
CA SER A 681 21.94 -42.93 -93.20
C SER A 681 22.45 -43.55 -94.51
N LEU A 682 22.21 -44.85 -94.74
CA LEU A 682 22.68 -45.62 -95.91
C LEU A 682 21.56 -45.95 -96.91
N LEU A 683 20.35 -45.43 -96.71
CA LEU A 683 19.20 -45.61 -97.60
C LEU A 683 19.24 -44.64 -98.79
N SER A 684 18.69 -45.05 -99.94
CA SER A 684 18.41 -44.11 -101.02
C SER A 684 17.28 -43.15 -100.63
N GLY A 685 17.15 -42.01 -101.32
CA GLY A 685 16.16 -40.97 -100.97
C GLY A 685 14.72 -41.47 -100.91
N GLY A 686 14.30 -42.30 -101.89
CA GLY A 686 12.96 -42.91 -101.90
C GLY A 686 12.78 -43.96 -100.79
N GLU A 687 13.77 -44.83 -100.57
CA GLU A 687 13.73 -45.80 -99.46
C GLU A 687 13.70 -45.11 -98.09
N ARG A 688 14.37 -43.96 -97.93
CA ARG A 688 14.32 -43.14 -96.71
C ARG A 688 12.93 -42.53 -96.50
N ALA A 689 12.36 -41.90 -97.54
CA ALA A 689 11.01 -41.32 -97.47
C ALA A 689 9.95 -42.39 -97.13
N LEU A 690 10.03 -43.56 -97.77
CA LEU A 690 9.16 -44.71 -97.48
C LEU A 690 9.36 -45.27 -96.06
N THR A 691 10.60 -45.35 -95.58
CA THR A 691 10.89 -45.78 -94.20
C THR A 691 10.31 -44.79 -93.18
N ALA A 692 10.40 -43.49 -93.46
CA ALA A 692 9.89 -42.43 -92.60
C ALA A 692 8.36 -42.46 -92.54
N ILE A 693 7.71 -42.59 -93.70
CA ILE A 693 6.26 -42.78 -93.80
C ILE A 693 5.85 -44.06 -93.08
N ALA A 694 6.54 -45.19 -93.27
CA ALA A 694 6.22 -46.45 -92.59
C ALA A 694 6.30 -46.35 -91.05
N LEU A 695 7.28 -45.61 -90.52
CA LEU A 695 7.41 -45.32 -89.08
C LEU A 695 6.28 -44.41 -88.59
N LEU A 696 6.01 -43.34 -89.32
CA LEU A 696 4.96 -42.36 -89.02
C LEU A 696 3.56 -42.97 -89.04
N LEU A 697 3.28 -43.84 -90.01
CA LEU A 697 2.03 -44.60 -90.07
C LEU A 697 1.95 -45.65 -88.94
N SER A 698 3.08 -46.16 -88.44
CA SER A 698 3.09 -47.03 -87.27
C SER A 698 2.82 -46.27 -85.96
N PHE A 699 3.26 -45.02 -85.84
CA PHE A 699 2.86 -44.12 -84.76
C PHE A 699 1.35 -43.86 -84.79
N LEU A 700 0.80 -43.46 -85.95
CA LEU A 700 -0.64 -43.22 -86.12
C LEU A 700 -1.49 -44.48 -85.88
N LYS A 701 -1.00 -45.67 -86.28
CA LYS A 701 -1.66 -46.96 -85.99
C LYS A 701 -1.59 -47.35 -84.51
N THR A 702 -0.58 -46.88 -83.78
CA THR A 702 -0.41 -47.16 -82.34
C THR A 702 -1.21 -46.21 -81.46
N GLN A 703 -1.18 -44.91 -81.77
CA GLN A 703 -1.99 -43.88 -81.13
C GLN A 703 -2.79 -43.13 -82.22
N PRO A 704 -4.02 -43.57 -82.54
CA PRO A 704 -4.87 -42.87 -83.49
C PRO A 704 -5.29 -41.52 -82.91
N SER A 705 -4.83 -40.43 -83.53
CA SER A 705 -5.38 -39.09 -83.29
C SER A 705 -6.69 -38.95 -84.07
N PRO A 706 -7.73 -38.27 -83.52
CA PRO A 706 -8.97 -38.03 -84.24
C PRO A 706 -8.78 -37.21 -85.53
N LEU A 707 -7.74 -36.36 -85.59
CA LEU A 707 -7.40 -35.51 -86.73
C LEU A 707 -5.94 -35.74 -87.16
N CYS A 708 -5.71 -35.89 -88.47
CA CYS A 708 -4.37 -35.98 -89.05
C CYS A 708 -4.25 -35.05 -90.28
N ILE A 709 -3.17 -34.27 -90.35
CA ILE A 709 -2.92 -33.25 -91.38
C ILE A 709 -1.56 -33.50 -92.03
N LEU A 710 -1.56 -33.69 -93.36
CA LEU A 710 -0.39 -34.07 -94.15
C LEU A 710 -0.08 -32.97 -95.20
N ASP A 711 1.02 -32.24 -95.05
CA ASP A 711 1.47 -31.18 -95.99
C ASP A 711 2.47 -31.78 -97.01
N GLU A 712 1.99 -32.12 -98.21
CA GLU A 712 2.80 -32.62 -99.35
C GLU A 712 3.71 -33.84 -99.04
N VAL A 713 3.24 -34.73 -98.16
CA VAL A 713 3.95 -35.95 -97.72
C VAL A 713 4.20 -36.94 -98.87
N ASP A 714 3.34 -36.94 -99.89
CA ASP A 714 3.43 -37.78 -101.08
C ASP A 714 4.36 -37.23 -102.18
N ALA A 715 4.88 -36.00 -102.03
CA ALA A 715 5.73 -35.35 -103.03
C ALA A 715 7.09 -36.03 -103.26
N ALA A 716 7.54 -36.88 -102.32
CA ALA A 716 8.80 -37.63 -102.38
C ALA A 716 8.63 -39.11 -102.79
N LEU A 717 7.41 -39.52 -103.17
CA LEU A 717 7.08 -40.89 -103.55
C LEU A 717 7.04 -41.10 -105.07
N ASP A 718 7.30 -42.33 -105.51
CA ASP A 718 7.06 -42.75 -106.89
C ASP A 718 5.59 -43.17 -107.11
N GLU A 719 5.14 -43.26 -108.36
CA GLU A 719 3.73 -43.58 -108.68
C GLU A 719 3.27 -44.91 -108.07
N GLY A 720 4.16 -45.90 -107.98
CA GLY A 720 3.88 -47.22 -107.42
C GLY A 720 3.58 -47.17 -105.92
N ASN A 721 4.35 -46.40 -105.16
CA ASN A 721 4.14 -46.28 -103.72
C ASN A 721 3.09 -45.24 -103.33
N VAL A 722 2.84 -44.20 -104.14
CA VAL A 722 1.69 -43.31 -103.92
C VAL A 722 0.37 -44.11 -103.94
N ILE A 723 0.24 -45.10 -104.83
CA ILE A 723 -0.92 -46.00 -104.87
C ILE A 723 -1.05 -46.86 -103.60
N ARG A 724 0.07 -47.22 -102.95
CA ARG A 724 0.06 -47.95 -101.66
C ARG A 724 -0.32 -47.02 -100.51
N PHE A 725 0.27 -45.83 -100.47
CA PHE A 725 -0.01 -44.78 -99.49
C PHE A 725 -1.48 -44.33 -99.54
N ALA A 726 -2.03 -44.03 -100.71
CA ALA A 726 -3.43 -43.67 -100.89
C ALA A 726 -4.41 -44.77 -100.45
N ARG A 727 -4.03 -46.05 -100.60
CA ARG A 727 -4.79 -47.18 -100.04
C ARG A 727 -4.77 -47.20 -98.52
N PHE A 728 -3.57 -47.09 -97.92
CA PHE A 728 -3.45 -47.02 -96.46
C PHE A 728 -4.26 -45.87 -95.86
N LEU A 729 -4.21 -44.67 -96.47
CA LEU A 729 -5.01 -43.54 -96.02
C LEU A 729 -6.51 -43.86 -96.02
N LYS A 730 -7.00 -44.58 -97.03
CA LYS A 730 -8.42 -44.97 -97.15
C LYS A 730 -8.85 -46.07 -96.18
N ASP A 731 -7.93 -46.97 -95.82
CA ASP A 731 -8.17 -47.95 -94.75
C ASP A 731 -8.19 -47.24 -93.37
N PHE A 732 -7.28 -46.28 -93.17
CA PHE A 732 -7.12 -45.54 -91.92
C PHE A 732 -8.19 -44.44 -91.71
N SER A 733 -8.75 -43.88 -92.79
CA SER A 733 -9.81 -42.87 -92.73
C SER A 733 -11.14 -43.42 -92.19
N SER A 734 -11.23 -44.72 -91.91
CA SER A 734 -12.31 -45.32 -91.11
C SER A 734 -12.23 -44.95 -89.61
N LYS A 735 -11.10 -44.41 -89.14
CA LYS A 735 -10.82 -44.12 -87.72
C LYS A 735 -10.18 -42.75 -87.43
N THR A 736 -9.84 -41.98 -88.45
CA THR A 736 -9.24 -40.65 -88.29
C THR A 736 -9.76 -39.75 -89.41
N GLN A 737 -10.06 -38.50 -89.09
CA GLN A 737 -10.33 -37.47 -90.07
C GLN A 737 -9.00 -37.03 -90.70
N ILE A 738 -8.82 -37.25 -92.00
CA ILE A 738 -7.54 -36.99 -92.68
C ILE A 738 -7.67 -35.77 -93.59
N ILE A 739 -6.80 -34.78 -93.40
CA ILE A 739 -6.64 -33.62 -94.28
C ILE A 739 -5.31 -33.75 -95.02
N VAL A 740 -5.33 -33.82 -96.35
CA VAL A 740 -4.12 -34.01 -97.17
C VAL A 740 -3.94 -32.86 -98.13
N ILE A 741 -2.86 -32.10 -98.00
CA ILE A 741 -2.43 -31.17 -99.04
C ILE A 741 -1.54 -31.94 -100.01
N THR A 742 -1.94 -31.95 -101.28
CA THR A 742 -1.28 -32.73 -102.32
C THR A 742 -1.41 -32.07 -103.68
N HIS A 743 -0.43 -32.31 -104.55
CA HIS A 743 -0.50 -32.06 -105.99
C HIS A 743 -0.55 -33.37 -106.80
N ASN A 744 -0.53 -34.54 -106.15
CA ASN A 744 -0.54 -35.84 -106.80
C ASN A 744 -1.97 -36.33 -107.05
N ARG A 745 -2.30 -36.55 -108.33
CA ARG A 745 -3.60 -37.02 -108.80
C ARG A 745 -4.06 -38.32 -108.11
N ARG A 746 -3.17 -39.26 -107.80
CA ARG A 746 -3.54 -40.55 -107.19
C ARG A 746 -4.03 -40.41 -105.74
N THR A 747 -3.49 -39.43 -105.02
CA THR A 747 -3.94 -39.09 -103.67
C THR A 747 -5.26 -38.32 -103.70
N MET A 748 -5.48 -37.47 -104.71
CA MET A 748 -6.77 -36.81 -104.97
C MET A 748 -7.88 -37.82 -105.33
N GLU A 749 -7.58 -38.82 -106.15
CA GLU A 749 -8.50 -39.91 -106.54
C GLU A 749 -8.95 -40.79 -105.35
N ALA A 750 -8.30 -40.67 -104.17
CA ALA A 750 -8.68 -41.35 -102.95
C ALA A 750 -9.52 -40.51 -101.97
N ALA A 751 -9.69 -39.20 -102.22
CA ALA A 751 -10.39 -38.29 -101.31
C ALA A 751 -11.92 -38.29 -101.46
N ASP A 752 -12.65 -38.03 -100.37
CA ASP A 752 -14.11 -37.87 -100.37
C ASP A 752 -14.53 -36.42 -100.71
N ILE A 753 -13.77 -35.43 -100.24
CA ILE A 753 -13.97 -34.00 -100.53
C ILE A 753 -12.66 -33.37 -101.02
N ILE A 754 -12.76 -32.51 -102.03
CA ILE A 754 -11.63 -31.72 -102.55
C ILE A 754 -11.90 -30.22 -102.35
N TYR A 755 -10.96 -29.53 -101.72
CA TYR A 755 -10.91 -28.07 -101.62
C TYR A 755 -9.82 -27.51 -102.55
N GLY A 756 -10.22 -26.85 -103.63
CA GLY A 756 -9.33 -26.14 -104.53
C GLY A 756 -8.99 -24.75 -104.00
N VAL A 757 -7.74 -24.55 -103.58
CA VAL A 757 -7.21 -23.22 -103.26
C VAL A 757 -6.74 -22.54 -104.54
N THR A 758 -7.28 -21.37 -104.84
CA THR A 758 -6.99 -20.56 -106.02
C THR A 758 -6.49 -19.17 -105.63
N MET A 759 -5.93 -18.44 -106.58
CA MET A 759 -5.46 -17.07 -106.38
C MET A 759 -5.90 -16.22 -107.57
N GLU A 760 -7.13 -15.72 -107.51
CA GLU A 760 -7.74 -14.91 -108.57
C GLU A 760 -7.18 -13.48 -108.58
N ASP A 761 -7.07 -12.87 -107.39
CA ASP A 761 -6.35 -11.61 -107.21
C ASP A 761 -4.89 -11.94 -106.82
N PRO A 762 -3.87 -11.35 -107.45
CA PRO A 762 -2.47 -11.60 -107.09
C PRO A 762 -2.20 -11.39 -105.59
N GLY A 763 -1.74 -12.45 -104.93
CA GLY A 763 -1.45 -12.47 -103.48
C GLY A 763 -2.64 -12.76 -102.56
N VAL A 764 -3.86 -12.91 -103.08
CA VAL A 764 -5.06 -13.24 -102.27
C VAL A 764 -5.59 -14.63 -102.61
N SER A 765 -5.53 -15.53 -101.63
CA SER A 765 -6.07 -16.88 -101.75
C SER A 765 -7.60 -16.89 -101.58
N LYS A 766 -8.29 -17.58 -102.48
CA LYS A 766 -9.70 -18.00 -102.35
C LYS A 766 -9.76 -19.52 -102.29
N VAL A 767 -10.89 -20.07 -101.84
CA VAL A 767 -11.12 -21.51 -101.81
C VAL A 767 -12.45 -21.84 -102.46
N VAL A 768 -12.45 -22.88 -103.30
CA VAL A 768 -13.61 -23.46 -103.98
C VAL A 768 -13.73 -24.91 -103.53
N SER A 769 -14.94 -25.36 -103.16
CA SER A 769 -15.20 -26.74 -102.75
C SER A 769 -15.75 -27.58 -103.90
N MET A 770 -15.34 -28.85 -103.95
CA MET A 770 -15.91 -29.87 -104.83
C MET A 770 -16.06 -31.16 -104.03
N LYS A 771 -17.30 -31.63 -103.87
CA LYS A 771 -17.56 -32.98 -103.38
C LYS A 771 -17.44 -33.95 -104.55
N LEU A 772 -16.71 -35.06 -104.37
CA LEU A 772 -16.68 -36.12 -105.37
C LEU A 772 -17.87 -37.05 -105.14
N GLU A 773 -18.66 -37.29 -106.18
CA GLU A 773 -19.66 -38.35 -106.13
C GLU A 773 -18.95 -39.71 -106.10
N LYS A 774 -19.36 -40.59 -105.19
CA LYS A 774 -18.73 -41.91 -105.02
C LYS A 774 -19.04 -42.77 -106.25
N VAL A 775 -18.03 -42.97 -107.11
CA VAL A 775 -18.05 -44.00 -108.14
C VAL A 775 -18.24 -45.36 -107.45
N GLN A 776 -19.27 -46.10 -107.86
CA GLN A 776 -19.61 -47.43 -107.36
C GLN A 776 -18.67 -48.51 -107.90
#